data_AF-A0A8J5NIC2-F1
#
_entry.id   AF-A0A8J5NIC2-F1
#
_cell.length_a   1.000
_cell.length_b   1.000
_cell.length_c   1.000
_cell.angle_alpha   90.00
_cell.angle_beta   90.00
_cell.angle_gamma   90.00
#
_symmetry.space_group_name_H-M   'P 1'
#
loop_
_entity.id
_entity.type
_entity.pdbx_description
1 polymer ?
#
loop_
_entity_poly.entity_id
_entity_poly.type
_entity_poly.pdbx_seq_one_letter_code
_entity_poly.pdbx_strand_id
1 'polypeptide(L)'
;MNFVAASLFTPDPLTPAPSTREPSTPAEARATRRDEDRLFRHFRDYTWSQRSRNTKSWVWEYGFDIEKDSERRWNAERHLWDHHKIHDPSGKRSAPASRKKPSTGYQTITKAFNLDLNAPREQTIANCLIKSFDRNVFQRLVAEWIVESNLSFREPENKRLRAIFEYLNPFVVSTDAHVGHDTVRKRAVAEFEKHKGKVIEVLRNAPGLIHISFDGWRSRNKHALYGAACFFRNEDGKARKLILGVPELTVRHFGANIGHEIIEILESYEISEEKIGYFTLDNAQNNDTAMDTIGERFKFHGKERWGRCFGHVINLVVKAILFGKDADAFESRLGHGDLLATAEHELWRKRGPVGKLHNLVVAIHRSDLLTTLLRSIQRLEFDASEDPRVRIRKPLNVVVDNETRWLSQLYMIRRALKLRPYLETLVLKHKQEWEKDNTSKRSKRLKASAIMPAICRDDNKLGDKDWAVLEAFGDILQSFEDAVKALEGDGIQRKRKQGYFESYGNVWDVIVGYEFLLAELEKAKAMVNQYPEPEHFKVNINLGWKKLDEYYNKLDETPIYYTSLALHPAYRWGYFETVWSGRPAWIPKAKDVVQSVWDRGYKTLEISTEDNGEPAAKRQRTQYYSPFERYKDEARIRPCEEMDSDNAEDEYARWQKDVLPTDNVIRDPLEYWHAQRFKYPRLSRMAVDFMTVQPMSAECERLFSAAGRMVTPLRNQLEASTIAICQVLRSWLQAGIVEEVDPMLLDKVDDTMGEDSVEEKSVSEWLRDLPMQMREEETGWE
;
A
#
# COMPACT_ATOMS: atom_id res chain seq x y z
N MET A 1 -49.72 -18.10 -12.37
CA MET A 1 -50.99 -18.74 -11.95
C MET A 1 -51.31 -18.25 -10.54
N ASN A 2 -52.46 -17.61 -10.35
CA ASN A 2 -53.39 -17.57 -9.19
C ASN A 2 -52.80 -17.66 -7.75
N PHE A 3 -53.20 -16.95 -6.68
CA PHE A 3 -54.13 -15.85 -6.32
C PHE A 3 -53.90 -15.58 -4.79
N VAL A 4 -54.17 -14.46 -4.10
CA VAL A 4 -54.60 -13.06 -4.37
C VAL A 4 -54.12 -12.18 -3.17
N ALA A 5 -54.70 -10.99 -2.89
CA ALA A 5 -54.37 -10.08 -1.77
C ALA A 5 -55.50 -10.08 -0.67
N ALA A 6 -55.55 -9.26 0.40
CA ALA A 6 -54.86 -8.01 0.78
C ALA A 6 -54.97 -7.67 2.30
N SER A 7 -54.26 -6.60 2.73
CA SER A 7 -54.67 -5.48 3.64
C SER A 7 -56.08 -5.52 4.32
N LEU A 8 -56.37 -5.01 5.54
CA LEU A 8 -55.68 -4.12 6.51
C LEU A 8 -56.49 -4.00 7.86
N PHE A 9 -55.92 -3.30 8.89
CA PHE A 9 -56.54 -2.64 10.09
C PHE A 9 -57.00 -3.39 11.39
N THR A 10 -56.19 -3.23 12.47
CA THR A 10 -56.46 -2.74 13.89
C THR A 10 -57.77 -2.99 14.67
N PRO A 11 -57.84 -2.87 16.05
CA PRO A 11 -56.81 -2.68 17.11
C PRO A 11 -56.95 -3.63 18.38
N ASP A 12 -56.07 -3.44 19.39
CA ASP A 12 -56.18 -3.90 20.81
C ASP A 12 -57.39 -3.26 21.55
N PRO A 13 -57.92 -3.73 22.73
CA PRO A 13 -57.16 -4.12 23.95
C PRO A 13 -57.80 -5.13 24.99
N LEU A 14 -57.11 -5.27 26.15
CA LEU A 14 -57.54 -5.68 27.53
C LEU A 14 -57.06 -7.04 28.08
N THR A 15 -56.54 -7.01 29.32
CA THR A 15 -55.88 -8.10 30.07
C THR A 15 -56.69 -8.52 31.30
N PRO A 16 -56.60 -9.79 31.75
CA PRO A 16 -56.58 -10.02 33.20
C PRO A 16 -55.67 -11.15 33.72
N ALA A 17 -54.93 -10.83 34.80
CA ALA A 17 -54.39 -11.68 35.87
C ALA A 17 -53.33 -12.78 35.58
N PRO A 18 -52.38 -13.05 36.51
CA PRO A 18 -51.11 -13.68 36.18
C PRO A 18 -51.07 -15.21 36.37
N SER A 19 -50.71 -15.95 35.33
CA SER A 19 -50.18 -17.30 35.46
C SER A 19 -48.68 -17.25 35.81
N THR A 20 -48.20 -18.24 36.57
CA THR A 20 -46.76 -18.46 36.79
C THR A 20 -46.10 -18.69 35.43
N ARG A 21 -45.22 -17.76 35.03
CA ARG A 21 -44.68 -17.66 33.67
C ARG A 21 -43.90 -18.92 33.30
N GLU A 22 -44.45 -19.74 32.40
CA GLU A 22 -43.69 -20.82 31.78
C GLU A 22 -42.49 -20.23 31.00
N PRO A 23 -41.30 -20.86 31.05
CA PRO A 23 -40.10 -20.32 30.42
C PRO A 23 -40.26 -20.26 28.90
N SER A 24 -40.27 -19.03 28.36
CA SER A 24 -40.64 -18.73 26.97
C SER A 24 -39.60 -19.19 25.94
N THR A 25 -38.40 -19.57 26.39
CA THR A 25 -37.35 -20.11 25.53
C THR A 25 -36.65 -21.33 26.17
N PRO A 26 -36.06 -22.24 25.35
CA PRO A 26 -35.22 -23.33 25.86
C PRO A 26 -33.97 -22.85 26.63
N ALA A 27 -33.56 -21.60 26.43
CA ALA A 27 -32.47 -20.97 27.17
C ALA A 27 -32.90 -20.59 28.59
N GLU A 28 -34.09 -19.99 28.76
CA GLU A 28 -34.69 -19.73 30.08
C GLU A 28 -34.93 -21.05 30.83
N ALA A 29 -35.54 -22.06 30.20
CA ALA A 29 -35.78 -23.35 30.83
C ALA A 29 -34.48 -24.05 31.31
N ARG A 30 -33.36 -23.84 30.61
CA ARG A 30 -32.02 -24.30 31.02
C ARG A 30 -31.38 -23.43 32.11
N ALA A 31 -31.74 -22.15 32.21
CA ALA A 31 -31.32 -21.29 33.30
C ALA A 31 -32.04 -21.69 34.60
N THR A 32 -33.38 -21.78 34.58
CA THR A 32 -34.18 -22.17 35.75
C THR A 32 -33.72 -23.49 36.33
N ARG A 33 -33.57 -24.55 35.50
CA ARG A 33 -33.02 -25.84 35.97
C ARG A 33 -31.62 -25.74 36.58
N ARG A 34 -30.74 -24.89 36.06
CA ARG A 34 -29.39 -24.70 36.62
C ARG A 34 -29.41 -24.03 37.99
N ASP A 35 -30.35 -23.13 38.22
CA ASP A 35 -30.49 -22.43 39.49
C ASP A 35 -31.22 -23.29 40.54
N GLU A 36 -32.20 -24.12 40.13
CA GLU A 36 -32.77 -25.21 40.94
C GLU A 36 -31.69 -26.23 41.37
N ASP A 37 -30.91 -26.76 40.41
CA ASP A 37 -29.78 -27.66 40.65
C ASP A 37 -28.71 -27.06 41.58
N ARG A 38 -28.62 -25.73 41.64
CA ARG A 38 -27.67 -25.00 42.49
C ARG A 38 -28.22 -24.80 43.90
N LEU A 39 -29.52 -24.57 44.05
CA LEU A 39 -30.20 -24.46 45.34
C LEU A 39 -30.04 -25.76 46.13
N PHE A 40 -30.46 -26.89 45.55
CA PHE A 40 -30.36 -28.19 46.22
C PHE A 40 -28.91 -28.69 46.35
N ARG A 41 -27.94 -28.19 45.56
CA ARG A 41 -26.51 -28.44 45.83
C ARG A 41 -26.02 -27.89 47.16
N HIS A 42 -26.63 -26.82 47.68
CA HIS A 42 -26.34 -26.24 48.99
C HIS A 42 -27.30 -26.73 50.09
N PHE A 43 -28.52 -27.15 49.74
CA PHE A 43 -29.53 -27.71 50.65
C PHE A 43 -29.88 -29.16 50.24
N ARG A 44 -28.92 -30.08 50.38
CA ARG A 44 -28.92 -31.40 49.69
C ARG A 44 -30.05 -32.36 50.03
N ASP A 45 -30.75 -32.15 51.14
CA ASP A 45 -31.83 -33.04 51.58
C ASP A 45 -33.14 -32.27 51.83
N TYR A 46 -33.27 -31.05 51.31
CA TYR A 46 -34.50 -30.27 51.35
C TYR A 46 -35.32 -30.51 50.08
N THR A 47 -36.64 -30.42 50.17
CA THR A 47 -37.56 -30.55 49.03
C THR A 47 -38.47 -29.33 48.89
N TRP A 48 -39.02 -29.10 47.70
CA TRP A 48 -40.06 -28.10 47.46
C TRP A 48 -41.29 -28.33 48.37
N SER A 49 -41.70 -27.31 49.12
CA SER A 49 -42.94 -27.35 49.90
C SER A 49 -44.04 -26.51 49.24
N GLN A 50 -45.29 -26.96 49.37
CA GLN A 50 -46.45 -26.24 48.84
C GLN A 50 -46.79 -25.07 49.77
N ARG A 51 -46.91 -23.85 49.21
CA ARG A 51 -47.10 -22.63 50.01
C ARG A 51 -48.44 -22.68 50.76
N SER A 52 -48.36 -22.55 52.09
CA SER A 52 -49.53 -22.54 52.97
C SER A 52 -49.82 -21.12 53.44
N ARG A 53 -50.99 -20.60 53.02
CA ARG A 53 -51.57 -19.25 53.28
C ARG A 53 -51.05 -18.07 52.43
N ASN A 54 -51.98 -17.15 52.15
CA ASN A 54 -51.72 -15.85 51.54
C ASN A 54 -50.90 -14.95 52.48
N THR A 55 -49.62 -14.75 52.16
CA THR A 55 -48.68 -13.92 52.91
C THR A 55 -48.33 -12.64 52.13
N LYS A 56 -48.46 -11.46 52.78
CA LYS A 56 -48.46 -10.13 52.14
C LYS A 56 -47.06 -9.52 51.90
N SER A 57 -46.05 -10.31 51.51
CA SER A 57 -44.69 -9.80 51.30
C SER A 57 -44.12 -10.31 49.98
N TRP A 58 -43.56 -9.39 49.16
CA TRP A 58 -43.17 -9.68 47.77
C TRP A 58 -42.16 -10.84 47.64
N VAL A 59 -41.24 -11.00 48.59
CA VAL A 59 -40.28 -12.13 48.61
C VAL A 59 -41.00 -13.49 48.69
N TRP A 60 -42.19 -13.54 49.28
CA TRP A 60 -43.03 -14.75 49.38
C TRP A 60 -43.79 -15.03 48.10
N GLU A 61 -43.98 -14.05 47.23
CA GLU A 61 -44.62 -14.21 45.92
C GLU A 61 -43.63 -14.82 44.92
N TYR A 62 -42.40 -14.29 44.86
CA TYR A 62 -41.39 -14.66 43.87
C TYR A 62 -40.31 -15.63 44.37
N GLY A 63 -40.33 -16.04 45.64
CA GLY A 63 -39.25 -16.81 46.26
C GLY A 63 -39.46 -18.32 46.35
N PHE A 64 -38.34 -19.03 46.56
CA PHE A 64 -38.28 -20.48 46.74
C PHE A 64 -38.54 -20.87 48.20
N ASP A 65 -39.45 -21.83 48.41
CA ASP A 65 -39.87 -22.39 49.70
C ASP A 65 -39.49 -23.87 49.76
N ILE A 66 -38.61 -24.22 50.70
CA ILE A 66 -38.07 -25.57 50.84
C ILE A 66 -38.10 -26.04 52.31
N GLU A 67 -38.32 -27.33 52.49
CA GLU A 67 -38.53 -27.97 53.80
C GLU A 67 -37.66 -29.23 53.97
N LYS A 68 -37.19 -29.47 55.19
CA LYS A 68 -36.61 -30.73 55.66
C LYS A 68 -36.91 -30.90 57.14
N ASP A 69 -37.35 -32.08 57.57
CA ASP A 69 -37.55 -32.45 58.98
C ASP A 69 -38.33 -31.40 59.80
N SER A 70 -39.39 -30.84 59.20
CA SER A 70 -40.22 -29.74 59.71
C SER A 70 -39.51 -28.38 59.91
N GLU A 71 -38.25 -28.25 59.50
CA GLU A 71 -37.55 -26.97 59.40
C GLU A 71 -37.73 -26.38 57.98
N ARG A 72 -38.34 -25.19 57.89
CA ARG A 72 -38.63 -24.50 56.62
C ARG A 72 -37.73 -23.30 56.40
N ARG A 73 -37.19 -23.16 55.19
CA ARG A 73 -36.26 -22.08 54.83
C ARG A 73 -36.69 -21.39 53.53
N TRP A 74 -36.62 -20.06 53.53
CA TRP A 74 -37.10 -19.18 52.45
C TRP A 74 -35.95 -18.29 51.98
N ASN A 75 -35.59 -18.35 50.69
CA ASN A 75 -34.48 -17.54 50.16
C ASN A 75 -34.57 -17.31 48.64
N ALA A 76 -34.74 -16.06 48.20
CA ALA A 76 -34.66 -15.69 46.78
C ALA A 76 -34.34 -14.21 46.48
N GLU A 77 -34.35 -13.30 47.48
CA GLU A 77 -34.21 -11.84 47.28
C GLU A 77 -32.99 -11.45 46.43
N ARG A 78 -31.87 -12.18 46.55
CA ARG A 78 -30.66 -11.95 45.76
C ARG A 78 -30.71 -12.53 44.33
N HIS A 79 -31.35 -13.68 44.14
CA HIS A 79 -31.47 -14.31 42.82
C HIS A 79 -32.39 -13.50 41.89
N LEU A 80 -33.51 -13.02 42.43
CA LEU A 80 -34.48 -12.16 41.73
C LEU A 80 -33.82 -10.86 41.23
N TRP A 81 -32.95 -10.25 42.04
CA TRP A 81 -32.18 -9.08 41.65
C TRP A 81 -31.07 -9.40 40.62
N ASP A 82 -30.24 -10.40 40.90
CA ASP A 82 -29.06 -10.69 40.08
C ASP A 82 -29.42 -11.16 38.66
N HIS A 83 -30.49 -11.97 38.51
CA HIS A 83 -30.85 -12.60 37.23
C HIS A 83 -32.07 -11.96 36.55
N HIS A 84 -33.08 -11.52 37.29
CA HIS A 84 -34.32 -10.97 36.73
C HIS A 84 -34.46 -9.44 36.91
N LYS A 85 -33.55 -8.79 37.64
CA LYS A 85 -33.55 -7.34 37.95
C LYS A 85 -34.82 -6.86 38.67
N ILE A 86 -35.53 -7.78 39.31
CA ILE A 86 -36.72 -7.49 40.13
C ILE A 86 -36.25 -7.00 41.51
N HIS A 87 -36.86 -5.93 42.02
CA HIS A 87 -36.57 -5.31 43.31
C HIS A 87 -37.87 -5.06 44.10
N ASP A 88 -37.75 -4.76 45.39
CA ASP A 88 -38.87 -4.42 46.28
C ASP A 88 -39.54 -3.11 45.83
N PRO A 89 -40.78 -3.14 45.31
CA PRO A 89 -41.46 -1.93 44.85
C PRO A 89 -41.93 -1.02 45.99
N SER A 90 -41.87 -1.48 47.25
CA SER A 90 -42.22 -0.66 48.43
C SER A 90 -41.09 0.25 48.91
N GLY A 91 -39.88 0.11 48.35
CA GLY A 91 -38.70 0.92 48.69
C GLY A 91 -38.13 0.69 50.10
N LYS A 92 -38.70 -0.22 50.89
CA LYS A 92 -38.30 -0.47 52.30
C LYS A 92 -37.06 -1.35 52.46
N ARG A 93 -36.53 -1.91 51.37
CA ARG A 93 -35.27 -2.66 51.33
C ARG A 93 -34.41 -2.18 50.17
N SER A 94 -33.14 -1.88 50.46
CA SER A 94 -32.14 -1.51 49.45
C SER A 94 -31.66 -2.73 48.67
N ALA A 95 -31.31 -2.52 47.39
CA ALA A 95 -30.88 -3.59 46.50
C ALA A 95 -29.66 -4.36 47.06
N PRO A 96 -29.62 -5.70 46.96
CA PRO A 96 -28.50 -6.49 47.45
C PRO A 96 -27.17 -6.05 46.83
N ALA A 97 -26.18 -5.73 47.66
CA ALA A 97 -24.89 -5.25 47.20
C ALA A 97 -24.28 -6.21 46.15
N SER A 98 -23.83 -5.65 45.03
CA SER A 98 -23.21 -6.38 43.93
C SER A 98 -22.09 -7.30 44.44
N ARG A 99 -22.16 -8.60 44.11
CA ARG A 99 -21.03 -9.50 44.33
C ARG A 99 -19.91 -9.08 43.40
N LYS A 100 -18.79 -8.59 43.96
CA LYS A 100 -17.49 -8.59 43.28
C LYS A 100 -17.30 -9.99 42.66
N LYS A 101 -17.07 -10.07 41.34
CA LYS A 101 -16.85 -11.35 40.65
C LYS A 101 -15.74 -12.13 41.38
N PRO A 102 -15.88 -13.45 41.57
CA PRO A 102 -14.79 -14.23 42.13
C PRO A 102 -13.58 -14.15 41.19
N SER A 103 -12.45 -13.69 41.70
CA SER A 103 -11.22 -13.60 40.94
C SER A 103 -10.71 -14.99 40.61
N THR A 104 -10.94 -15.45 39.37
CA THR A 104 -9.93 -16.26 38.67
C THR A 104 -8.62 -15.49 38.76
N GLY A 105 -7.59 -16.11 39.34
CA GLY A 105 -6.47 -15.39 39.93
C GLY A 105 -5.69 -14.53 38.95
N TYR A 106 -5.71 -13.22 39.18
CA TYR A 106 -4.65 -12.30 38.77
C TYR A 106 -4.03 -11.76 40.05
N GLN A 107 -2.72 -11.91 40.18
CA GLN A 107 -1.98 -11.28 41.27
C GLN A 107 -2.07 -9.76 41.08
N THR A 108 -2.43 -9.02 42.12
CA THR A 108 -2.17 -7.58 42.15
C THR A 108 -0.66 -7.38 42.03
N ILE A 109 -0.18 -6.24 41.51
CA ILE A 109 1.27 -5.98 41.42
C ILE A 109 1.95 -6.12 42.78
N THR A 110 1.26 -5.75 43.85
CA THR A 110 1.72 -5.96 45.24
C THR A 110 1.96 -7.42 45.62
N LYS A 111 1.26 -8.37 44.99
CA LYS A 111 1.51 -9.81 45.16
C LYS A 111 2.50 -10.37 44.13
N ALA A 112 2.58 -9.80 42.93
CA ALA A 112 3.52 -10.24 41.90
C ALA A 112 4.97 -9.79 42.22
N PHE A 113 5.13 -8.57 42.76
CA PHE A 113 6.40 -7.98 43.20
C PHE A 113 6.60 -8.04 44.72
N ASN A 114 5.68 -8.66 45.46
CA ASN A 114 5.73 -8.82 46.92
C ASN A 114 5.94 -7.49 47.69
N LEU A 115 5.23 -6.44 47.27
CA LEU A 115 5.28 -5.08 47.84
C LEU A 115 4.29 -4.92 49.00
N ASP A 116 4.78 -4.42 50.14
CA ASP A 116 3.95 -4.04 51.28
C ASP A 116 3.35 -2.63 51.09
N LEU A 117 2.03 -2.56 50.99
CA LEU A 117 1.28 -1.30 50.88
C LEU A 117 1.33 -0.47 52.17
N ASN A 118 1.72 -1.05 53.30
CA ASN A 118 1.88 -0.31 54.56
C ASN A 118 3.25 0.41 54.64
N ALA A 119 4.23 0.01 53.82
CA ALA A 119 5.53 0.66 53.73
C ALA A 119 5.46 1.82 52.71
N PRO A 120 5.67 3.10 53.11
CA PRO A 120 5.46 4.24 52.22
C PRO A 120 6.25 4.17 50.91
N ARG A 121 7.48 3.65 50.95
CA ARG A 121 8.32 3.47 49.76
C ARG A 121 7.75 2.45 48.77
N GLU A 122 7.23 1.33 49.26
CA GLU A 122 6.69 0.26 48.43
C GLU A 122 5.27 0.57 47.94
N GLN A 123 4.49 1.32 48.73
CA GLN A 123 3.26 1.98 48.27
C GLN A 123 3.54 2.98 47.13
N THR A 124 4.61 3.78 47.21
CA THR A 124 5.04 4.65 46.10
C THR A 124 5.47 3.84 44.88
N ILE A 125 6.25 2.76 45.04
CA ILE A 125 6.62 1.86 43.93
C ILE A 125 5.36 1.25 43.28
N ALA A 126 4.41 0.75 44.08
CA ALA A 126 3.15 0.23 43.57
C ALA A 126 2.33 1.29 42.83
N ASN A 127 2.29 2.52 43.34
CA ASN A 127 1.60 3.65 42.68
C ASN A 127 2.30 4.06 41.37
N CYS A 128 3.64 4.08 41.33
CA CYS A 128 4.42 4.32 40.11
C CYS A 128 4.18 3.22 39.07
N LEU A 129 4.12 1.94 39.48
CA LEU A 129 3.82 0.83 38.58
C LEU A 129 2.37 0.88 38.05
N ILE A 130 1.40 1.25 38.90
CA ILE A 130 0.01 1.49 38.47
C ILE A 130 -0.06 2.67 37.48
N LYS A 131 0.69 3.76 37.75
CA LYS A 131 0.87 4.88 36.82
C LYS A 131 1.62 4.49 35.54
N SER A 132 2.39 3.39 35.50
CA SER A 132 3.22 2.98 34.36
C SER A 132 2.51 2.02 33.38
N PHE A 133 1.18 1.93 33.40
CA PHE A 133 0.40 1.25 32.36
C PHE A 133 -0.94 1.93 32.08
N ASP A 134 -1.09 2.50 30.88
CA ASP A 134 -2.37 3.04 30.41
C ASP A 134 -3.04 2.06 29.42
N ARG A 135 -4.29 1.72 29.71
CA ARG A 135 -5.10 0.80 28.89
C ARG A 135 -5.30 1.33 27.46
N ASN A 136 -5.58 2.63 27.31
CA ASN A 136 -5.85 3.23 26.01
C ASN A 136 -4.60 3.32 25.16
N VAL A 137 -3.46 3.71 25.73
CA VAL A 137 -2.15 3.72 25.06
C VAL A 137 -1.79 2.30 24.60
N PHE A 138 -1.86 1.29 25.48
CA PHE A 138 -1.62 -0.10 25.10
C PHE A 138 -2.53 -0.57 23.95
N GLN A 139 -3.83 -0.29 24.02
CA GLN A 139 -4.77 -0.68 22.97
C GLN A 139 -4.61 0.11 21.67
N ARG A 140 -4.12 1.36 21.74
CA ARG A 140 -3.78 2.20 20.59
C ARG A 140 -2.56 1.61 19.87
N LEU A 141 -1.45 1.38 20.59
CA LEU A 141 -0.23 0.77 20.06
C LEU A 141 -0.49 -0.60 19.41
N VAL A 142 -1.34 -1.43 20.01
CA VAL A 142 -1.74 -2.72 19.41
C VAL A 142 -2.57 -2.51 18.13
N ALA A 143 -3.45 -1.51 18.06
CA ALA A 143 -4.22 -1.22 16.85
C ALA A 143 -3.33 -0.64 15.73
N GLU A 144 -2.44 0.31 16.06
CA GLU A 144 -1.46 0.92 15.17
C GLU A 144 -0.54 -0.15 14.53
N TRP A 145 0.04 -1.04 15.36
CA TRP A 145 0.85 -2.18 14.88
C TRP A 145 0.10 -3.05 13.87
N ILE A 146 -1.16 -3.39 14.16
CA ILE A 146 -1.99 -4.22 13.28
C ILE A 146 -2.30 -3.50 11.95
N VAL A 147 -2.57 -2.20 11.99
CA VAL A 147 -2.86 -1.37 10.81
C VAL A 147 -1.61 -1.16 9.96
N GLU A 148 -0.50 -0.72 10.54
CA GLU A 148 0.75 -0.44 9.84
C GLU A 148 1.31 -1.70 9.15
N SER A 149 1.30 -2.82 9.89
CA SER A 149 1.79 -4.12 9.41
C SER A 149 0.75 -4.87 8.54
N ASN A 150 -0.44 -4.32 8.31
CA ASN A 150 -1.54 -4.94 7.57
C ASN A 150 -2.00 -6.32 8.11
N LEU A 151 -1.80 -6.56 9.41
CA LEU A 151 -2.07 -7.85 10.07
C LEU A 151 -3.57 -8.13 10.22
N SER A 152 -3.89 -9.38 10.55
CA SER A 152 -5.26 -9.79 10.86
C SER A 152 -5.75 -9.10 12.13
N PHE A 153 -6.97 -8.56 12.10
CA PHE A 153 -7.62 -8.01 13.30
C PHE A 153 -7.83 -9.04 14.42
N ARG A 154 -7.73 -10.35 14.11
CA ARG A 154 -7.78 -11.44 15.10
C ARG A 154 -6.43 -11.78 15.73
N GLU A 155 -5.32 -11.21 15.26
CA GLU A 155 -4.01 -11.51 15.84
C GLU A 155 -3.90 -11.16 17.34
N PRO A 156 -4.47 -10.03 17.84
CA PRO A 156 -4.54 -9.75 19.28
C PRO A 156 -5.39 -10.74 20.10
N GLU A 157 -6.14 -11.64 19.45
CA GLU A 157 -6.91 -12.73 20.10
C GLU A 157 -6.08 -14.01 20.25
N ASN A 158 -4.88 -14.07 19.67
CA ASN A 158 -3.97 -15.21 19.76
C ASN A 158 -3.58 -15.47 21.22
N LYS A 159 -3.93 -16.66 21.73
CA LYS A 159 -3.70 -17.06 23.13
C LYS A 159 -2.23 -16.98 23.57
N ARG A 160 -1.29 -17.20 22.64
CA ARG A 160 0.16 -17.08 22.94
C ARG A 160 0.60 -15.63 23.02
N LEU A 161 0.13 -14.78 22.10
CA LEU A 161 0.42 -13.34 22.13
C LEU A 161 -0.17 -12.69 23.39
N ARG A 162 -1.41 -13.05 23.77
CA ARG A 162 -2.01 -12.61 25.03
C ARG A 162 -1.15 -13.02 26.23
N ALA A 163 -0.75 -14.29 26.33
CA ALA A 163 0.13 -14.74 27.42
C ALA A 163 1.49 -14.01 27.46
N ILE A 164 2.02 -13.57 26.31
CA ILE A 164 3.23 -12.72 26.26
C ILE A 164 2.94 -11.32 26.84
N PHE A 165 1.84 -10.68 26.44
CA PHE A 165 1.45 -9.38 27.02
C PHE A 165 1.20 -9.46 28.53
N GLU A 166 0.58 -10.54 29.01
CA GLU A 166 0.33 -10.78 30.43
C GLU A 166 1.61 -11.04 31.23
N TYR A 167 2.58 -11.71 30.63
CA TYR A 167 3.91 -11.93 31.20
C TYR A 167 4.73 -10.63 31.27
N LEU A 168 4.66 -9.79 30.22
CA LEU A 168 5.35 -8.50 30.18
C LEU A 168 4.71 -7.48 31.13
N ASN A 169 3.39 -7.47 31.26
CA ASN A 169 2.68 -6.60 32.20
C ASN A 169 1.35 -7.22 32.68
N PRO A 170 1.25 -7.65 33.95
CA PRO A 170 0.01 -8.20 34.52
C PRO A 170 -1.21 -7.26 34.47
N PHE A 171 -1.00 -5.94 34.34
CA PHE A 171 -2.13 -5.00 34.23
C PHE A 171 -2.98 -5.24 32.99
N VAL A 172 -2.40 -5.79 31.91
CA VAL A 172 -3.11 -6.06 30.65
C VAL A 172 -4.39 -6.85 30.88
N VAL A 173 -4.43 -7.80 31.82
CA VAL A 173 -5.68 -8.49 32.18
C VAL A 173 -6.48 -7.76 33.24
N SER A 174 -5.82 -7.25 34.29
CA SER A 174 -6.57 -6.66 35.41
C SER A 174 -7.35 -5.40 35.02
N THR A 175 -6.91 -4.68 33.98
CA THR A 175 -7.62 -3.52 33.40
C THR A 175 -8.42 -3.88 32.13
N ASP A 176 -8.53 -5.17 31.78
CA ASP A 176 -9.20 -5.63 30.55
C ASP A 176 -8.64 -4.96 29.27
N ALA A 177 -7.31 -4.80 29.19
CA ALA A 177 -6.64 -4.13 28.08
C ALA A 177 -6.51 -4.99 26.81
N HIS A 178 -6.76 -6.30 26.87
CA HIS A 178 -6.77 -7.15 25.68
C HIS A 178 -7.71 -6.63 24.58
N VAL A 179 -7.23 -6.70 23.34
CA VAL A 179 -7.96 -6.21 22.15
C VAL A 179 -8.61 -7.40 21.42
N GLY A 180 -9.84 -7.21 20.95
CA GLY A 180 -10.51 -8.12 20.00
C GLY A 180 -10.67 -7.47 18.63
N HIS A 181 -11.02 -8.24 17.60
CA HIS A 181 -11.09 -7.75 16.22
C HIS A 181 -12.04 -6.57 16.01
N ASP A 182 -13.20 -6.57 16.66
CA ASP A 182 -14.12 -5.43 16.67
C ASP A 182 -13.52 -4.19 17.33
N THR A 183 -12.71 -4.38 18.38
CA THR A 183 -12.01 -3.29 19.06
C THR A 183 -10.90 -2.72 18.18
N VAL A 184 -10.16 -3.55 17.43
CA VAL A 184 -9.19 -3.08 16.43
C VAL A 184 -9.90 -2.21 15.39
N ARG A 185 -11.00 -2.70 14.78
CA ARG A 185 -11.76 -1.93 13.79
C ARG A 185 -12.26 -0.60 14.37
N LYS A 186 -12.88 -0.62 15.56
CA LYS A 186 -13.38 0.59 16.23
C LYS A 186 -12.27 1.59 16.55
N ARG A 187 -11.10 1.12 16.99
CA ARG A 187 -9.94 2.00 17.25
C ARG A 187 -9.35 2.56 15.95
N ALA A 188 -9.20 1.76 14.89
CA ALA A 188 -8.73 2.28 13.60
C ALA A 188 -9.65 3.39 13.04
N VAL A 189 -10.98 3.24 13.17
CA VAL A 189 -11.94 4.32 12.84
C VAL A 189 -11.75 5.53 13.74
N ALA A 190 -11.67 5.34 15.07
CA ALA A 190 -11.52 6.44 16.01
C ALA A 190 -10.21 7.23 15.83
N GLU A 191 -9.07 6.56 15.61
CA GLU A 191 -7.79 7.23 15.34
C GLU A 191 -7.79 7.92 13.96
N PHE A 192 -8.51 7.40 12.95
CA PHE A 192 -8.71 8.10 11.69
C PHE A 192 -9.49 9.42 11.87
N GLU A 193 -10.67 9.37 12.50
CA GLU A 193 -11.49 10.58 12.72
C GLU A 193 -10.75 11.62 13.57
N LYS A 194 -10.06 11.16 14.62
CA LYS A 194 -9.26 12.01 15.52
C LYS A 194 -8.13 12.74 14.80
N HIS A 195 -7.43 12.07 13.88
CA HIS A 195 -6.26 12.65 13.22
C HIS A 195 -6.56 13.32 11.87
N LYS A 196 -7.77 13.16 11.32
CA LYS A 196 -8.15 13.81 10.04
C LYS A 196 -7.95 15.33 10.09
N GLY A 197 -8.33 15.99 11.19
CA GLY A 197 -8.11 17.43 11.37
C GLY A 197 -6.64 17.86 11.32
N LYS A 198 -5.73 17.06 11.90
CA LYS A 198 -4.28 17.29 11.83
C LYS A 198 -3.73 17.13 10.42
N VAL A 199 -4.27 16.19 9.64
CA VAL A 199 -3.91 16.01 8.22
C VAL A 199 -4.41 17.18 7.37
N ILE A 200 -5.61 17.68 7.62
CA ILE A 200 -6.14 18.89 6.97
C ILE A 200 -5.22 20.09 7.27
N GLU A 201 -4.79 20.28 8.51
CA GLU A 201 -3.84 21.34 8.90
C GLU A 201 -2.49 21.20 8.17
N VAL A 202 -1.90 20.00 8.14
CA VAL A 202 -0.64 19.72 7.42
C VAL A 202 -0.75 20.06 5.92
N LEU A 203 -1.88 19.73 5.29
CA LEU A 203 -2.11 20.04 3.87
C LEU A 203 -2.40 21.52 3.63
N ARG A 204 -3.14 22.19 4.54
CA ARG A 204 -3.40 23.63 4.47
C ARG A 204 -2.10 24.44 4.57
N ASN A 205 -1.22 24.06 5.51
CA ASN A 205 0.05 24.73 5.74
C ASN A 205 1.14 24.35 4.73
N ALA A 206 1.00 23.23 4.01
CA ALA A 206 1.96 22.77 3.01
C ALA A 206 2.37 23.91 2.04
N PRO A 207 3.64 24.34 2.02
CA PRO A 207 4.08 25.45 1.17
C PRO A 207 4.10 25.03 -0.31
N GLY A 208 3.17 25.57 -1.10
CA GLY A 208 3.07 25.36 -2.53
C GLY A 208 1.82 24.58 -2.94
N LEU A 209 1.89 23.91 -4.09
CA LEU A 209 0.82 23.09 -4.65
C LEU A 209 0.84 21.65 -4.10
N ILE A 210 -0.33 21.02 -4.07
CA ILE A 210 -0.55 19.62 -3.72
C ILE A 210 -0.87 18.85 -5.01
N HIS A 211 -0.03 17.91 -5.39
CA HIS A 211 -0.22 17.08 -6.57
C HIS A 211 -0.92 15.78 -6.19
N ILE A 212 -1.65 15.20 -7.13
CA ILE A 212 -2.49 14.02 -6.90
C ILE A 212 -2.08 12.90 -7.86
N SER A 213 -2.15 11.65 -7.42
CA SER A 213 -2.28 10.50 -8.31
C SER A 213 -3.45 9.65 -7.86
N PHE A 214 -4.27 9.18 -8.80
CA PHE A 214 -5.25 8.15 -8.52
C PHE A 214 -5.22 7.05 -9.57
N ASP A 215 -5.64 5.85 -9.17
CA ASP A 215 -5.69 4.66 -10.01
C ASP A 215 -6.79 3.71 -9.49
N GLY A 216 -7.23 2.77 -10.31
CA GLY A 216 -8.30 1.82 -10.01
C GLY A 216 -7.81 0.39 -9.83
N TRP A 217 -8.21 -0.27 -8.75
CA TRP A 217 -7.89 -1.66 -8.44
C TRP A 217 -9.11 -2.49 -8.08
N ARG A 218 -9.24 -3.65 -8.72
CA ARG A 218 -10.22 -4.66 -8.32
C ARG A 218 -9.63 -5.59 -7.27
N SER A 219 -10.13 -5.45 -6.04
CA SER A 219 -9.72 -6.26 -4.89
C SER A 219 -10.08 -7.74 -5.04
N ARG A 220 -9.40 -8.61 -4.28
CA ARG A 220 -9.65 -10.07 -4.27
C ARG A 220 -11.05 -10.45 -3.77
N ASN A 221 -11.66 -9.63 -2.91
CA ASN A 221 -13.05 -9.76 -2.48
C ASN A 221 -14.05 -9.00 -3.39
N LYS A 222 -13.59 -8.60 -4.58
CA LYS A 222 -14.37 -8.06 -5.72
C LYS A 222 -14.86 -6.61 -5.63
N HIS A 223 -14.55 -5.88 -4.54
CA HIS A 223 -14.73 -4.42 -4.50
C HIS A 223 -13.86 -3.74 -5.57
N ALA A 224 -14.43 -2.72 -6.22
CA ALA A 224 -13.74 -1.85 -7.15
C ALA A 224 -13.26 -0.61 -6.40
N LEU A 225 -11.99 -0.59 -6.03
CA LEU A 225 -11.41 0.44 -5.17
C LEU A 225 -10.59 1.42 -6.02
N TYR A 226 -10.72 2.71 -5.79
CA TYR A 226 -9.80 3.72 -6.36
C TYR A 226 -8.90 4.25 -5.27
N GLY A 227 -7.58 4.18 -5.44
CA GLY A 227 -6.63 4.72 -4.49
C GLY A 227 -6.26 6.16 -4.86
N ALA A 228 -6.43 7.12 -3.95
CA ALA A 228 -6.05 8.51 -4.14
C ALA A 228 -4.87 8.90 -3.21
N ALA A 229 -3.74 9.25 -3.80
CA ALA A 229 -2.54 9.71 -3.11
C ALA A 229 -2.25 11.18 -3.44
N CYS A 230 -1.71 11.92 -2.48
CA CYS A 230 -1.19 13.27 -2.68
C CYS A 230 0.32 13.36 -2.42
N PHE A 231 0.96 14.33 -3.07
CA PHE A 231 2.38 14.65 -2.96
C PHE A 231 2.53 16.16 -2.80
N PHE A 232 3.32 16.56 -1.81
CA PHE A 232 3.48 17.95 -1.40
C PHE A 232 4.82 18.13 -0.68
N ARG A 233 5.14 19.35 -0.29
CA ARG A 233 6.24 19.63 0.65
C ARG A 233 5.70 20.09 1.99
N ASN A 234 6.37 19.70 3.07
CA ASN A 234 6.13 20.33 4.38
C ASN A 234 6.86 21.68 4.50
N GLU A 235 6.68 22.34 5.65
CA GLU A 235 7.28 23.63 5.99
C GLU A 235 8.82 23.62 5.86
N ASP A 236 9.52 22.62 6.45
CA ASP A 236 10.97 22.39 6.23
C ASP A 236 11.36 21.93 4.80
N GLY A 237 10.44 22.07 3.83
CA GLY A 237 10.72 21.95 2.41
C GLY A 237 11.01 20.54 1.91
N LYS A 238 10.76 19.52 2.72
CA LYS A 238 11.02 18.12 2.39
C LYS A 238 9.79 17.54 1.69
N ALA A 239 10.02 16.71 0.68
CA ALA A 239 8.96 15.98 0.00
C ALA A 239 8.20 15.08 0.99
N ARG A 240 6.87 15.04 0.85
CA ARG A 240 5.92 14.25 1.62
C ARG A 240 4.87 13.66 0.67
N LYS A 241 4.30 12.53 1.09
CA LYS A 241 3.20 11.87 0.40
C LYS A 241 2.21 11.32 1.42
N LEU A 242 0.92 11.29 1.08
CA LEU A 242 -0.13 10.67 1.90
C LEU A 242 -1.16 10.00 0.99
N ILE A 243 -1.75 8.90 1.46
CA ILE A 243 -3.01 8.40 0.90
C ILE A 243 -4.15 9.22 1.52
N LEU A 244 -4.96 9.86 0.66
CA LEU A 244 -6.13 10.63 1.08
C LEU A 244 -7.36 9.72 1.21
N GLY A 245 -7.55 8.77 0.28
CA GLY A 245 -8.74 7.93 0.28
C GLY A 245 -8.58 6.66 -0.53
N VAL A 246 -9.47 5.70 -0.26
CA VAL A 246 -9.62 4.48 -1.07
C VAL A 246 -11.12 4.20 -1.32
N PRO A 247 -11.88 5.10 -1.97
CA PRO A 247 -13.30 4.93 -2.26
C PRO A 247 -13.62 3.62 -3.00
N GLU A 248 -14.84 3.11 -2.80
CA GLU A 248 -15.40 2.01 -3.58
C GLU A 248 -16.33 2.56 -4.66
N LEU A 249 -15.94 2.41 -5.92
CA LEU A 249 -16.80 2.76 -7.04
C LEU A 249 -17.84 1.67 -7.26
N THR A 250 -19.01 1.82 -6.63
CA THR A 250 -20.14 0.88 -6.74
C THR A 250 -20.97 1.06 -8.02
N VAL A 251 -20.81 2.19 -8.70
CA VAL A 251 -21.46 2.52 -9.98
C VAL A 251 -20.60 2.10 -11.19
N ARG A 252 -21.13 2.29 -12.41
CA ARG A 252 -20.34 2.04 -13.63
C ARG A 252 -19.08 2.92 -13.65
N HIS A 253 -17.96 2.33 -14.08
CA HIS A 253 -16.66 2.98 -14.27
C HIS A 253 -16.65 3.96 -15.47
N PHE A 254 -17.47 5.01 -15.41
CA PHE A 254 -17.38 6.17 -16.30
C PHE A 254 -16.46 7.22 -15.68
N GLY A 255 -15.70 7.95 -16.52
CA GLY A 255 -14.75 8.95 -16.06
C GLY A 255 -15.34 10.01 -15.13
N ALA A 256 -16.54 10.51 -15.43
CA ALA A 256 -17.23 11.49 -14.57
C ALA A 256 -17.49 10.96 -13.15
N ASN A 257 -17.87 9.69 -12.99
CA ASN A 257 -18.08 9.09 -11.67
C ASN A 257 -16.76 8.99 -10.88
N ILE A 258 -15.65 8.65 -11.55
CA ILE A 258 -14.32 8.65 -10.94
C ILE A 258 -13.94 10.09 -10.53
N GLY A 259 -14.22 11.08 -11.39
CA GLY A 259 -14.00 12.50 -11.10
C GLY A 259 -14.76 12.96 -9.85
N HIS A 260 -16.03 12.60 -9.70
CA HIS A 260 -16.83 12.93 -8.51
C HIS A 260 -16.28 12.33 -7.21
N GLU A 261 -15.92 11.05 -7.18
CA GLU A 261 -15.32 10.41 -6.00
C GLU A 261 -14.00 11.10 -5.60
N ILE A 262 -13.18 11.52 -6.58
CA ILE A 262 -11.93 12.26 -6.32
C ILE A 262 -12.22 13.68 -5.82
N ILE A 263 -13.24 14.37 -6.36
CA ILE A 263 -13.70 15.67 -5.85
C ILE A 263 -14.12 15.55 -4.37
N GLU A 264 -14.98 14.59 -4.03
CA GLU A 264 -15.45 14.38 -2.66
C GLU A 264 -14.29 14.14 -1.68
N ILE A 265 -13.27 13.38 -2.07
CA ILE A 265 -12.06 13.22 -1.25
C ILE A 265 -11.38 14.56 -1.02
N LEU A 266 -11.04 15.31 -2.08
CA LEU A 266 -10.30 16.56 -2.02
C LEU A 266 -11.03 17.61 -1.18
N GLU A 267 -12.35 17.73 -1.36
CA GLU A 267 -13.20 18.61 -0.54
C GLU A 267 -13.26 18.15 0.93
N SER A 268 -13.29 16.83 1.20
CA SER A 268 -13.30 16.31 2.57
C SER A 268 -11.99 16.54 3.34
N TYR A 269 -10.91 16.94 2.66
CA TYR A 269 -9.65 17.40 3.26
C TYR A 269 -9.48 18.93 3.20
N GLU A 270 -10.53 19.67 2.80
CA GLU A 270 -10.52 21.13 2.68
C GLU A 270 -9.38 21.67 1.78
N ILE A 271 -8.97 20.91 0.76
CA ILE A 271 -7.92 21.36 -0.16
C ILE A 271 -8.50 22.44 -1.06
N SER A 272 -8.02 23.66 -0.90
CA SER A 272 -8.50 24.85 -1.60
C SER A 272 -8.08 24.89 -3.07
N GLU A 273 -8.83 25.63 -3.90
CA GLU A 273 -8.66 25.65 -5.36
C GLU A 273 -7.25 26.11 -5.76
N GLU A 274 -6.66 27.06 -5.03
CA GLU A 274 -5.31 27.56 -5.26
C GLU A 274 -4.19 26.60 -4.80
N LYS A 275 -4.50 25.58 -3.99
CA LYS A 275 -3.56 24.52 -3.60
C LYS A 275 -3.56 23.34 -4.57
N ILE A 276 -4.58 23.18 -5.42
CA ILE A 276 -4.67 22.03 -6.33
C ILE A 276 -3.61 22.13 -7.44
N GLY A 277 -2.73 21.14 -7.47
CA GLY A 277 -1.62 21.05 -8.41
C GLY A 277 -1.92 20.19 -9.64
N TYR A 278 -0.95 19.34 -9.98
CA TYR A 278 -0.99 18.46 -11.15
C TYR A 278 -1.41 17.04 -10.77
N PHE A 279 -1.99 16.32 -11.74
CA PHE A 279 -2.52 14.97 -11.58
C PHE A 279 -1.69 13.98 -12.40
N THR A 280 -1.13 12.95 -11.78
CA THR A 280 -0.32 11.93 -12.47
C THR A 280 -1.11 10.63 -12.57
N LEU A 281 -1.59 10.29 -13.76
CA LEU A 281 -2.53 9.19 -13.99
C LEU A 281 -2.07 8.30 -15.16
N ASP A 282 -2.63 7.09 -15.24
CA ASP A 282 -2.42 6.19 -16.37
C ASP A 282 -3.08 6.74 -17.68
N ASN A 283 -2.85 6.10 -18.83
CA ASN A 283 -3.33 6.60 -20.12
C ASN A 283 -4.73 6.08 -20.50
N ALA A 284 -5.57 5.69 -19.53
CA ALA A 284 -6.93 5.24 -19.80
C ALA A 284 -7.84 6.37 -20.31
N GLN A 285 -8.68 6.07 -21.30
CA GLN A 285 -9.65 7.04 -21.88
C GLN A 285 -10.65 7.59 -20.86
N ASN A 286 -10.92 6.86 -19.78
CA ASN A 286 -11.78 7.34 -18.70
C ASN A 286 -11.16 8.54 -17.96
N ASN A 287 -9.84 8.71 -17.99
CA ASN A 287 -9.16 9.80 -17.31
C ASN A 287 -9.33 11.14 -18.04
N ASP A 288 -9.56 11.15 -19.36
CA ASP A 288 -9.93 12.39 -20.08
C ASP A 288 -11.19 13.00 -19.44
N THR A 289 -12.28 12.23 -19.36
CA THR A 289 -13.54 12.72 -18.75
C THR A 289 -13.41 12.96 -17.24
N ALA A 290 -12.64 12.15 -16.50
CA ALA A 290 -12.42 12.39 -15.07
C ALA A 290 -11.70 13.72 -14.81
N MET A 291 -10.65 14.01 -15.59
CA MET A 291 -9.87 15.25 -15.49
C MET A 291 -10.65 16.48 -15.92
N ASP A 292 -11.55 16.35 -16.90
CA ASP A 292 -12.47 17.44 -17.27
C ASP A 292 -13.48 17.71 -16.13
N THR A 293 -14.10 16.69 -15.54
CA THR A 293 -15.01 16.86 -14.37
C THR A 293 -14.31 17.49 -13.16
N ILE A 294 -13.08 17.07 -12.84
CA ILE A 294 -12.28 17.70 -11.76
C ILE A 294 -11.92 19.15 -12.15
N GLY A 295 -11.55 19.38 -13.41
CA GLY A 295 -11.22 20.71 -13.93
C GLY A 295 -12.38 21.70 -13.90
N GLU A 296 -13.61 21.25 -14.18
CA GLU A 296 -14.84 22.05 -14.01
C GLU A 296 -15.03 22.49 -12.56
N ARG A 297 -14.80 21.59 -11.59
CA ARG A 297 -14.95 21.91 -10.16
C ARG A 297 -13.87 22.86 -9.65
N PHE A 298 -12.60 22.65 -10.03
CA PHE A 298 -11.44 23.39 -9.52
C PHE A 298 -10.89 24.45 -10.52
N LYS A 299 -11.69 24.81 -11.53
CA LYS A 299 -11.45 25.91 -12.49
C LYS A 299 -10.13 25.80 -13.27
N PHE A 300 -9.80 24.61 -13.79
CA PHE A 300 -8.64 24.38 -14.65
C PHE A 300 -8.97 23.52 -15.87
N HIS A 301 -8.12 23.54 -16.90
CA HIS A 301 -8.24 22.66 -18.06
C HIS A 301 -7.64 21.28 -17.75
N GLY A 302 -8.45 20.22 -17.85
CA GLY A 302 -8.09 18.85 -17.45
C GLY A 302 -6.76 18.38 -18.03
N LYS A 303 -6.56 18.56 -19.33
CA LYS A 303 -5.32 18.18 -20.04
C LYS A 303 -4.09 18.95 -19.57
N GLU A 304 -4.20 20.27 -19.34
CA GLU A 304 -3.07 21.07 -18.88
C GLU A 304 -2.57 20.61 -17.49
N ARG A 305 -3.46 20.11 -16.63
CA ARG A 305 -3.10 19.57 -15.31
C ARG A 305 -2.75 18.07 -15.29
N TRP A 306 -2.87 17.35 -16.41
CA TRP A 306 -2.69 15.88 -16.45
C TRP A 306 -1.30 15.45 -16.94
N GLY A 307 -0.50 14.90 -16.02
CA GLY A 307 0.71 14.14 -16.29
C GLY A 307 0.42 12.68 -16.63
N ARG A 308 0.87 12.24 -17.81
CA ARG A 308 0.86 10.84 -18.26
C ARG A 308 1.90 9.98 -17.52
N CYS A 309 1.45 8.98 -16.76
CA CYS A 309 2.32 8.06 -16.01
C CYS A 309 3.36 7.37 -16.91
N PHE A 310 4.65 7.63 -16.64
CA PHE A 310 5.77 7.13 -17.43
C PHE A 310 5.81 5.60 -17.49
N GLY A 311 5.67 4.91 -16.35
CA GLY A 311 5.67 3.44 -16.29
C GLY A 311 4.55 2.79 -17.11
N HIS A 312 3.38 3.43 -17.22
CA HIS A 312 2.31 2.95 -18.09
C HIS A 312 2.69 3.12 -19.57
N VAL A 313 3.30 4.26 -19.97
CA VAL A 313 3.84 4.44 -21.32
C VAL A 313 4.86 3.35 -21.64
N ILE A 314 5.81 3.09 -20.74
CA ILE A 314 6.83 2.06 -20.93
C ILE A 314 6.20 0.66 -21.05
N ASN A 315 5.16 0.34 -20.29
CA ASN A 315 4.43 -0.93 -20.44
C ASN A 315 3.87 -1.09 -21.87
N LEU A 316 3.27 -0.05 -22.45
CA LEU A 316 2.78 -0.08 -23.83
C LEU A 316 3.90 -0.22 -24.87
N VAL A 317 5.02 0.48 -24.67
CA VAL A 317 6.21 0.40 -25.54
C VAL A 317 6.82 -1.00 -25.52
N VAL A 318 7.04 -1.57 -24.33
CA VAL A 318 7.64 -2.91 -24.20
C VAL A 318 6.70 -4.01 -24.73
N LYS A 319 5.40 -3.89 -24.53
CA LYS A 319 4.42 -4.81 -25.15
C LYS A 319 4.49 -4.80 -26.68
N ALA A 320 4.69 -3.64 -27.30
CA ALA A 320 4.91 -3.55 -28.74
C ALA A 320 6.23 -4.20 -29.20
N ILE A 321 7.28 -4.17 -28.36
CA ILE A 321 8.57 -4.85 -28.61
C ILE A 321 8.44 -6.38 -28.46
N LEU A 322 7.77 -6.86 -27.40
CA LEU A 322 7.63 -8.29 -27.13
C LEU A 322 6.64 -8.99 -28.06
N PHE A 323 5.50 -8.35 -28.35
CA PHE A 323 4.37 -8.99 -29.01
C PHE A 323 4.05 -8.44 -30.40
N GLY A 324 4.72 -7.38 -30.84
CA GLY A 324 4.52 -6.76 -32.14
C GLY A 324 3.16 -6.06 -32.24
N LYS A 325 2.43 -6.30 -33.33
CA LYS A 325 1.10 -5.74 -33.55
C LYS A 325 0.03 -6.41 -32.68
N ASP A 326 -1.04 -5.67 -32.41
CA ASP A 326 -2.25 -6.17 -31.74
C ASP A 326 -2.00 -6.76 -30.35
N ALA A 327 -1.11 -6.13 -29.56
CA ALA A 327 -0.84 -6.49 -28.17
C ALA A 327 -2.04 -6.24 -27.25
N ASP A 328 -2.73 -5.11 -27.38
CA ASP A 328 -3.92 -4.82 -26.55
C ASP A 328 -5.08 -5.78 -26.87
N ALA A 329 -5.22 -6.15 -28.14
CA ALA A 329 -6.22 -7.13 -28.61
C ALA A 329 -5.88 -8.58 -28.23
N PHE A 330 -4.64 -8.86 -27.83
CA PHE A 330 -4.23 -10.14 -27.24
C PHE A 330 -4.70 -10.26 -25.80
N GLU A 331 -4.33 -9.28 -24.97
CA GLU A 331 -4.70 -9.23 -23.55
C GLU A 331 -6.22 -9.16 -23.37
N SER A 332 -6.90 -8.38 -24.22
CA SER A 332 -8.36 -8.34 -24.25
C SER A 332 -9.00 -9.72 -24.47
N ARG A 333 -8.35 -10.64 -25.20
CA ARG A 333 -8.87 -12.01 -25.41
C ARG A 333 -8.58 -12.91 -24.21
N LEU A 334 -7.44 -12.75 -23.55
CA LEU A 334 -7.06 -13.52 -22.35
C LEU A 334 -7.94 -13.15 -21.14
N GLY A 335 -8.16 -11.85 -20.91
CA GLY A 335 -8.82 -11.33 -19.71
C GLY A 335 -10.30 -11.68 -19.52
N HIS A 336 -10.94 -12.33 -20.48
CA HIS A 336 -12.37 -12.69 -20.39
C HIS A 336 -12.65 -13.98 -19.60
N GLY A 337 -11.65 -14.79 -19.25
CA GLY A 337 -11.82 -15.97 -18.37
C GLY A 337 -12.61 -17.16 -18.95
N ASP A 338 -13.35 -16.96 -20.05
CA ASP A 338 -14.14 -17.98 -20.76
C ASP A 338 -13.33 -18.80 -21.79
N LEU A 339 -12.02 -18.54 -21.93
CA LEU A 339 -11.16 -19.34 -22.81
C LEU A 339 -10.88 -20.71 -22.20
N LEU A 340 -11.13 -21.77 -22.98
CA LEU A 340 -10.60 -23.09 -22.67
C LEU A 340 -9.07 -23.03 -22.61
N ALA A 341 -8.46 -23.68 -21.62
CA ALA A 341 -6.99 -23.67 -21.41
C ALA A 341 -6.18 -24.08 -22.67
N THR A 342 -6.74 -24.91 -23.55
CA THR A 342 -6.14 -25.25 -24.84
C THR A 342 -6.06 -24.05 -25.79
N ALA A 343 -7.10 -23.21 -25.84
CA ALA A 343 -7.16 -22.02 -26.68
C ALA A 343 -6.25 -20.90 -26.14
N GLU A 344 -6.21 -20.72 -24.82
CA GLU A 344 -5.24 -19.84 -24.11
C GLU A 344 -3.80 -20.21 -24.47
N HIS A 345 -3.44 -21.50 -24.31
CA HIS A 345 -2.11 -22.02 -24.64
C HIS A 345 -1.75 -21.84 -26.13
N GLU A 346 -2.69 -22.03 -27.06
CA GLU A 346 -2.46 -21.75 -28.48
C GLU A 346 -2.30 -20.27 -28.80
N LEU A 347 -2.98 -19.38 -28.08
CA LEU A 347 -2.87 -17.94 -28.24
C LEU A 347 -1.48 -17.47 -27.79
N TRP A 348 -1.00 -17.97 -26.64
CA TRP A 348 0.37 -17.75 -26.16
C TRP A 348 1.42 -18.32 -27.13
N ARG A 349 1.28 -19.56 -27.61
CA ARG A 349 2.21 -20.15 -28.60
C ARG A 349 2.37 -19.29 -29.86
N LYS A 350 1.32 -18.59 -30.29
CA LYS A 350 1.34 -17.68 -31.45
C LYS A 350 2.11 -16.38 -31.21
N ARG A 351 2.48 -16.05 -29.97
CA ARG A 351 3.35 -14.91 -29.59
C ARG A 351 4.85 -15.28 -29.57
N GLY A 352 5.24 -16.35 -30.27
CA GLY A 352 6.65 -16.68 -30.50
C GLY A 352 7.38 -17.17 -29.25
N PRO A 353 8.72 -16.97 -29.15
CA PRO A 353 9.55 -17.51 -28.08
C PRO A 353 9.09 -17.14 -26.67
N VAL A 354 8.64 -15.90 -26.46
CA VAL A 354 8.14 -15.40 -25.16
C VAL A 354 6.89 -16.17 -24.73
N GLY A 355 5.96 -16.41 -25.65
CA GLY A 355 4.73 -17.15 -25.35
C GLY A 355 4.91 -18.67 -25.26
N LYS A 356 5.88 -19.25 -25.99
CA LYS A 356 6.35 -20.63 -25.73
C LYS A 356 6.90 -20.75 -24.30
N LEU A 357 7.70 -19.77 -23.87
CA LEU A 357 8.27 -19.75 -22.53
C LEU A 357 7.19 -19.62 -21.45
N HIS A 358 6.24 -18.69 -21.62
CA HIS A 358 5.07 -18.57 -20.74
C HIS A 358 4.37 -19.92 -20.55
N ASN A 359 4.01 -20.60 -21.64
CA ASN A 359 3.36 -21.92 -21.60
C ASN A 359 4.18 -22.97 -20.82
N LEU A 360 5.50 -23.03 -21.03
CA LEU A 360 6.39 -23.95 -20.32
C LEU A 360 6.45 -23.63 -18.81
N VAL A 361 6.60 -22.35 -18.47
CA VAL A 361 6.69 -21.86 -17.08
C VAL A 361 5.38 -22.11 -16.34
N VAL A 362 4.23 -21.81 -16.95
CA VAL A 362 2.90 -22.07 -16.39
C VAL A 362 2.68 -23.58 -16.19
N ALA A 363 3.07 -24.42 -17.14
CA ALA A 363 2.95 -25.87 -17.01
C ALA A 363 3.80 -26.43 -15.86
N ILE A 364 5.03 -25.95 -15.69
CA ILE A 364 5.90 -26.34 -14.56
C ILE A 364 5.30 -25.86 -13.24
N HIS A 365 4.87 -24.60 -13.16
CA HIS A 365 4.31 -24.01 -11.94
C HIS A 365 3.02 -24.68 -11.48
N ARG A 366 2.15 -25.08 -12.42
CA ARG A 366 0.88 -25.80 -12.12
C ARG A 366 1.09 -27.30 -11.85
N SER A 367 2.32 -27.83 -11.84
CA SER A 367 2.59 -29.26 -11.68
C SER A 367 3.68 -29.56 -10.63
N ASP A 368 3.27 -30.17 -9.52
CA ASP A 368 4.20 -30.63 -8.47
C ASP A 368 5.23 -31.63 -8.99
N LEU A 369 4.85 -32.48 -9.95
CA LEU A 369 5.75 -33.44 -10.60
C LEU A 369 6.86 -32.72 -11.35
N LEU A 370 6.51 -31.75 -12.21
CA LEU A 370 7.49 -31.00 -13.00
C LEU A 370 8.34 -30.08 -12.12
N THR A 371 7.73 -29.43 -11.12
CA THR A 371 8.46 -28.62 -10.14
C THR A 371 9.45 -29.46 -9.33
N THR A 372 9.07 -30.68 -8.91
CA THR A 372 9.97 -31.60 -8.20
C THR A 372 11.08 -32.12 -9.10
N LEU A 373 10.76 -32.46 -10.36
CA LEU A 373 11.74 -32.87 -11.37
C LEU A 373 12.76 -31.74 -11.67
N LEU A 374 12.31 -30.49 -11.83
CA LEU A 374 13.20 -29.35 -12.04
C LEU A 374 14.18 -29.15 -10.88
N ARG A 375 13.70 -29.32 -9.65
CA ARG A 375 14.52 -29.23 -8.43
C ARG A 375 15.49 -30.42 -8.32
N SER A 376 15.10 -31.63 -8.72
CA SER A 376 15.97 -32.81 -8.64
C SER A 376 17.10 -32.76 -9.67
N ILE A 377 16.83 -32.28 -10.90
CA ILE A 377 17.87 -32.10 -11.93
C ILE A 377 18.94 -31.10 -11.45
N GLN A 378 18.53 -29.95 -10.90
CA GLN A 378 19.46 -28.98 -10.32
C GLN A 378 20.29 -29.57 -9.17
N ARG A 379 19.67 -30.30 -8.23
CA ARG A 379 20.40 -30.93 -7.11
C ARG A 379 21.46 -31.92 -7.59
N LEU A 380 21.14 -32.77 -8.57
CA LEU A 380 22.10 -33.73 -9.11
C LEU A 380 23.36 -33.07 -9.67
N GLU A 381 23.24 -31.89 -10.28
CA GLU A 381 24.39 -31.11 -10.74
C GLU A 381 25.11 -30.41 -9.58
N PHE A 382 24.37 -29.80 -8.64
CA PHE A 382 24.95 -29.09 -7.50
C PHE A 382 25.74 -30.03 -6.61
N ASP A 383 25.17 -31.19 -6.26
CA ASP A 383 25.78 -32.23 -5.41
C ASP A 383 27.03 -32.84 -6.06
N ALA A 384 27.05 -32.93 -7.40
CA ALA A 384 28.18 -33.41 -8.19
C ALA A 384 29.27 -32.35 -8.43
N SER A 385 29.04 -31.07 -8.08
CA SER A 385 29.98 -29.99 -8.35
C SER A 385 31.18 -29.99 -7.39
N GLU A 386 32.38 -29.86 -7.93
CA GLU A 386 33.59 -29.77 -7.11
C GLU A 386 33.64 -28.49 -6.26
N ASP A 387 33.00 -27.39 -6.68
CA ASP A 387 32.95 -26.14 -5.91
C ASP A 387 31.98 -26.25 -4.71
N PRO A 388 32.46 -26.12 -3.45
CA PRO A 388 31.59 -26.09 -2.28
C PRO A 388 30.52 -24.98 -2.31
N ARG A 389 30.79 -23.87 -3.00
CA ARG A 389 29.83 -22.75 -3.16
C ARG A 389 28.69 -23.09 -4.12
N VAL A 390 28.88 -24.08 -5.00
CA VAL A 390 27.81 -24.62 -5.85
C VAL A 390 27.00 -25.67 -5.09
N ARG A 391 27.67 -26.57 -4.35
CA ARG A 391 27.02 -27.60 -3.52
C ARG A 391 26.02 -27.04 -2.49
N ILE A 392 26.25 -25.85 -1.93
CA ILE A 392 25.32 -25.21 -0.98
C ILE A 392 24.15 -24.45 -1.63
N ARG A 393 24.06 -24.38 -2.97
CA ARG A 393 23.00 -23.64 -3.66
C ARG A 393 21.65 -24.32 -3.48
N LYS A 394 20.60 -23.51 -3.29
CA LYS A 394 19.22 -23.98 -3.31
C LYS A 394 18.69 -23.99 -4.76
N PRO A 395 18.01 -25.06 -5.21
CA PRO A 395 17.38 -25.09 -6.53
C PRO A 395 16.41 -23.93 -6.71
N LEU A 396 16.47 -23.27 -7.86
CA LEU A 396 15.59 -22.20 -8.25
C LEU A 396 14.29 -22.77 -8.83
N ASN A 397 13.17 -22.09 -8.52
CA ASN A 397 11.91 -22.29 -9.21
C ASN A 397 11.83 -21.35 -10.43
N VAL A 398 10.96 -21.69 -11.39
CA VAL A 398 10.50 -20.76 -12.42
C VAL A 398 9.80 -19.54 -11.80
N VAL A 399 9.83 -18.40 -12.49
CA VAL A 399 9.08 -17.18 -12.16
C VAL A 399 7.97 -17.05 -13.20
N VAL A 400 6.72 -17.04 -12.75
CA VAL A 400 5.54 -16.85 -13.60
C VAL A 400 5.31 -15.37 -13.82
N ASP A 401 5.04 -14.97 -15.06
CA ASP A 401 4.71 -13.59 -15.41
C ASP A 401 3.24 -13.26 -15.08
N ASN A 402 2.97 -11.97 -14.93
CA ASN A 402 1.64 -11.38 -14.95
C ASN A 402 1.44 -10.78 -16.34
N GLU A 403 0.45 -11.31 -17.06
CA GLU A 403 0.13 -10.98 -18.46
C GLU A 403 0.04 -9.46 -18.72
N THR A 404 -0.35 -8.68 -17.71
CA THR A 404 -0.56 -7.22 -17.82
C THR A 404 0.70 -6.38 -17.62
N ARG A 405 1.81 -6.95 -17.08
CA ARG A 405 2.99 -6.21 -16.58
C ARG A 405 4.31 -6.72 -17.16
N TRP A 406 4.89 -5.95 -18.08
CA TRP A 406 6.11 -6.32 -18.81
C TRP A 406 7.33 -6.69 -17.93
N LEU A 407 7.53 -6.05 -16.78
CA LEU A 407 8.64 -6.35 -15.85
C LEU A 407 8.62 -7.83 -15.40
N SER A 408 7.44 -8.39 -15.19
CA SER A 408 7.30 -9.79 -14.79
C SER A 408 7.65 -10.76 -15.93
N GLN A 409 7.45 -10.36 -17.19
CA GLN A 409 7.87 -11.10 -18.38
C GLN A 409 9.40 -11.07 -18.51
N LEU A 410 10.03 -9.91 -18.28
CA LEU A 410 11.50 -9.80 -18.20
C LEU A 410 12.09 -10.68 -17.08
N TYR A 411 11.46 -10.72 -15.89
CA TYR A 411 11.89 -11.58 -14.79
C TYR A 411 11.71 -13.07 -15.10
N MET A 412 10.62 -13.45 -15.78
CA MET A 412 10.43 -14.81 -16.31
C MET A 412 11.55 -15.17 -17.29
N ILE A 413 11.84 -14.30 -18.27
CA ILE A 413 12.91 -14.49 -19.27
C ILE A 413 14.26 -14.69 -18.59
N ARG A 414 14.69 -13.77 -17.71
CA ARG A 414 15.97 -13.88 -17.00
C ARG A 414 16.05 -15.12 -16.11
N ARG A 415 14.95 -15.51 -15.45
CA ARG A 415 14.91 -16.74 -14.66
C ARG A 415 15.02 -17.98 -15.54
N ALA A 416 14.38 -17.98 -16.72
CA ALA A 416 14.43 -19.07 -17.67
C ALA A 416 15.82 -19.23 -18.31
N LEU A 417 16.49 -18.14 -18.68
CA LEU A 417 17.87 -18.16 -19.19
C LEU A 417 18.83 -18.78 -18.15
N LYS A 418 18.71 -18.38 -16.86
CA LYS A 418 19.46 -19.01 -15.74
C LYS A 418 19.12 -20.50 -15.53
N LEU A 419 17.93 -20.94 -15.96
CA LEU A 419 17.44 -22.32 -15.79
C LEU A 419 17.54 -23.18 -17.06
N ARG A 420 17.99 -22.62 -18.19
CA ARG A 420 17.97 -23.23 -19.53
C ARG A 420 18.40 -24.71 -19.56
N PRO A 421 19.61 -25.11 -19.10
CA PRO A 421 20.04 -26.52 -19.18
C PRO A 421 19.14 -27.47 -18.38
N TYR A 422 18.59 -27.00 -17.25
CA TYR A 422 17.67 -27.78 -16.42
C TYR A 422 16.27 -27.89 -17.05
N LEU A 423 15.79 -26.84 -17.73
CA LEU A 423 14.51 -26.82 -18.44
C LEU A 423 14.52 -27.74 -19.67
N GLU A 424 15.60 -27.69 -20.46
CA GLU A 424 15.81 -28.60 -21.61
C GLU A 424 15.86 -30.06 -21.14
N THR A 425 16.62 -30.33 -20.07
CA THR A 425 16.70 -31.67 -19.44
C THR A 425 15.36 -32.13 -18.87
N LEU A 426 14.56 -31.23 -18.28
CA LEU A 426 13.23 -31.53 -17.73
C LEU A 426 12.27 -31.95 -18.84
N VAL A 427 12.18 -31.20 -19.94
CA VAL A 427 11.28 -31.52 -21.06
C VAL A 427 11.67 -32.85 -21.70
N LEU A 428 12.96 -33.13 -21.83
CA LEU A 428 13.47 -34.40 -22.33
C LEU A 428 13.10 -35.58 -21.41
N LYS A 429 13.40 -35.49 -20.11
CA LYS A 429 13.08 -36.55 -19.13
C LYS A 429 11.57 -36.80 -19.04
N HIS A 430 10.78 -35.74 -18.96
CA HIS A 430 9.32 -35.86 -18.88
C HIS A 430 8.72 -36.51 -20.14
N LYS A 431 9.26 -36.20 -21.33
CA LYS A 431 8.87 -36.88 -22.58
C LYS A 431 9.19 -38.37 -22.53
N GLN A 432 10.41 -38.74 -22.11
CA GLN A 432 10.84 -40.15 -22.00
C GLN A 432 10.00 -40.95 -21.01
N GLU A 433 9.69 -40.38 -19.84
CA GLU A 433 8.81 -40.98 -18.83
C GLU A 433 7.40 -41.18 -19.38
N TRP A 434 6.82 -40.16 -20.03
CA TRP A 434 5.50 -40.25 -20.64
C TRP A 434 5.44 -41.31 -21.75
N GLU A 435 6.46 -41.37 -22.62
CA GLU A 435 6.55 -42.38 -23.69
C GLU A 435 6.63 -43.80 -23.12
N LYS A 436 7.44 -44.00 -22.07
CA LYS A 436 7.57 -45.28 -21.35
C LYS A 436 6.23 -45.74 -20.75
N ASP A 437 5.51 -44.85 -20.07
CA ASP A 437 4.23 -45.18 -19.42
C ASP A 437 3.09 -45.38 -20.43
N ASN A 438 3.18 -44.77 -21.61
CA ASN A 438 2.20 -44.89 -22.69
C ASN A 438 2.54 -45.94 -23.76
N THR A 439 3.68 -46.62 -23.64
CA THR A 439 4.06 -47.71 -24.54
C THR A 439 3.46 -49.04 -24.08
N SER A 440 2.81 -49.77 -25.00
CA SER A 440 2.26 -51.09 -24.73
C SER A 440 3.39 -52.11 -24.54
N LYS A 441 3.43 -52.76 -23.36
CA LYS A 441 4.37 -53.86 -23.06
C LYS A 441 4.30 -55.01 -24.08
N ARG A 442 3.16 -55.21 -24.76
CA ARG A 442 2.93 -56.31 -25.71
C ARG A 442 3.30 -55.95 -27.16
N SER A 443 3.02 -54.73 -27.62
CA SER A 443 3.26 -54.32 -29.01
C SER A 443 4.48 -53.40 -29.20
N LYS A 444 5.09 -52.91 -28.12
CA LYS A 444 6.15 -51.88 -28.12
C LYS A 444 5.80 -50.61 -28.91
N ARG A 445 4.50 -50.33 -29.09
CA ARG A 445 3.96 -49.11 -29.71
C ARG A 445 3.21 -48.29 -28.66
N LEU A 446 3.12 -46.98 -28.87
CA LEU A 446 2.28 -46.09 -28.06
C LEU A 446 0.81 -46.52 -28.12
N LYS A 447 0.09 -46.38 -27.00
CA LYS A 447 -1.37 -46.60 -26.93
C LYS A 447 -2.09 -45.61 -27.85
N ALA A 448 -3.13 -46.06 -28.56
CA ALA A 448 -3.89 -45.20 -29.48
C ALA A 448 -4.61 -44.03 -28.79
N SER A 449 -4.86 -44.12 -27.48
CA SER A 449 -5.44 -43.05 -26.65
C SER A 449 -4.42 -42.13 -25.98
N ALA A 450 -3.11 -42.29 -26.25
CA ALA A 450 -2.07 -41.52 -25.59
C ALA A 450 -1.94 -40.12 -26.20
N ILE A 451 -2.33 -39.09 -25.44
CA ILE A 451 -2.20 -37.68 -25.82
C ILE A 451 -0.89 -37.13 -25.23
N MET A 452 0.05 -36.71 -26.08
CA MET A 452 1.33 -36.14 -25.64
C MET A 452 1.13 -34.78 -24.92
N PRO A 453 1.74 -34.57 -23.73
CA PRO A 453 1.68 -33.30 -23.01
C PRO A 453 2.15 -32.14 -23.89
N ALA A 454 1.50 -30.98 -23.79
CA ALA A 454 1.74 -29.87 -24.71
C ALA A 454 3.21 -29.44 -24.77
N ILE A 455 3.86 -29.31 -23.61
CA ILE A 455 5.30 -28.96 -23.46
C ILE A 455 6.27 -29.97 -24.10
N CYS A 456 5.84 -31.21 -24.37
CA CYS A 456 6.67 -32.24 -25.01
C CYS A 456 6.53 -32.26 -26.55
N ARG A 457 5.52 -31.57 -27.10
CA ARG A 457 5.27 -31.49 -28.54
C ARG A 457 6.24 -30.50 -29.19
N ASP A 458 6.70 -30.82 -30.40
CA ASP A 458 7.80 -30.11 -31.04
C ASP A 458 7.44 -28.65 -31.41
N ASP A 459 6.15 -28.32 -31.57
CA ASP A 459 5.63 -26.96 -31.77
C ASP A 459 5.74 -26.05 -30.54
N ASN A 460 5.93 -26.62 -29.34
CA ASN A 460 6.02 -25.89 -28.07
C ASN A 460 7.43 -25.88 -27.47
N LYS A 461 8.40 -26.54 -28.13
CA LYS A 461 9.78 -26.52 -27.68
C LYS A 461 10.43 -25.18 -27.95
N LEU A 462 11.25 -24.75 -26.99
CA LEU A 462 12.25 -23.70 -27.14
C LEU A 462 13.51 -24.36 -27.74
N GLY A 463 13.80 -24.06 -29.00
CA GLY A 463 15.08 -24.40 -29.63
C GLY A 463 16.13 -23.31 -29.43
N ASP A 464 17.36 -23.53 -29.92
CA ASP A 464 18.46 -22.57 -29.76
C ASP A 464 18.13 -21.16 -30.28
N LYS A 465 17.37 -21.08 -31.38
CA LYS A 465 16.89 -19.79 -31.91
C LYS A 465 15.90 -19.11 -30.97
N ASP A 466 14.94 -19.86 -30.40
CA ASP A 466 14.00 -19.30 -29.43
C ASP A 466 14.75 -18.75 -28.20
N TRP A 467 15.77 -19.47 -27.71
CA TRP A 467 16.60 -19.01 -26.60
C TRP A 467 17.41 -17.77 -26.92
N ALA A 468 18.02 -17.69 -28.11
CA ALA A 468 18.73 -16.48 -28.55
C ALA A 468 17.79 -15.26 -28.69
N VAL A 469 16.54 -15.47 -29.10
CA VAL A 469 15.52 -14.39 -29.13
C VAL A 469 15.19 -13.93 -27.70
N LEU A 470 15.06 -14.86 -26.75
CA LEU A 470 14.80 -14.54 -25.34
C LEU A 470 15.98 -13.80 -24.68
N GLU A 471 17.22 -14.17 -25.02
CA GLU A 471 18.43 -13.48 -24.58
C GLU A 471 18.49 -12.03 -25.11
N ALA A 472 18.32 -11.84 -26.41
CA ALA A 472 18.28 -10.50 -27.03
C ALA A 472 17.14 -9.61 -26.48
N PHE A 473 15.96 -10.18 -26.16
CA PHE A 473 14.92 -9.42 -25.44
C PHE A 473 15.33 -9.08 -24.01
N GLY A 474 16.01 -9.97 -23.29
CA GLY A 474 16.54 -9.71 -21.95
C GLY A 474 17.50 -8.53 -21.91
N ASP A 475 18.36 -8.40 -22.94
CA ASP A 475 19.33 -7.32 -23.07
C ASP A 475 18.66 -5.98 -23.45
N ILE A 476 17.83 -5.96 -24.51
CA ILE A 476 17.13 -4.73 -24.95
C ILE A 476 16.26 -4.16 -23.83
N LEU A 477 15.63 -5.01 -23.03
CA LEU A 477 14.73 -4.59 -21.95
C LEU A 477 15.44 -4.20 -20.65
N GLN A 478 16.76 -4.38 -20.52
CA GLN A 478 17.54 -3.88 -19.38
C GLN A 478 17.42 -2.36 -19.27
N SER A 479 17.64 -1.63 -20.37
CA SER A 479 17.58 -0.17 -20.39
C SER A 479 16.19 0.37 -19.99
N PHE A 480 15.12 -0.34 -20.35
CA PHE A 480 13.75 0.00 -19.92
C PHE A 480 13.53 -0.22 -18.42
N GLU A 481 14.16 -1.25 -17.84
CA GLU A 481 14.07 -1.52 -16.39
C GLU A 481 14.82 -0.47 -15.60
N ASP A 482 16.00 -0.07 -16.07
CA ASP A 482 16.83 0.96 -15.44
C ASP A 482 16.11 2.31 -15.41
N ALA A 483 15.46 2.69 -16.52
CA ALA A 483 14.66 3.92 -16.61
C ALA A 483 13.41 3.86 -15.71
N VAL A 484 12.69 2.73 -15.67
CA VAL A 484 11.51 2.58 -14.79
C VAL A 484 11.93 2.58 -13.32
N LYS A 485 13.00 1.88 -12.91
CA LYS A 485 13.49 1.89 -11.53
C LYS A 485 13.92 3.29 -11.07
N ALA A 486 14.46 4.10 -11.98
CA ALA A 486 14.82 5.48 -11.67
C ALA A 486 13.60 6.42 -11.53
N LEU A 487 12.51 6.15 -12.26
CA LEU A 487 11.31 6.99 -12.31
C LEU A 487 10.13 6.46 -11.48
N GLU A 488 10.14 5.23 -10.99
CA GLU A 488 9.05 4.67 -10.16
C GLU A 488 9.10 5.11 -8.70
N GLY A 489 10.14 5.85 -8.28
CA GLY A 489 10.29 6.38 -6.92
C GLY A 489 9.21 7.40 -6.54
N ASP A 490 9.37 8.04 -5.38
CA ASP A 490 8.38 8.98 -4.81
C ASP A 490 8.96 10.38 -4.50
N GLY A 491 10.10 10.72 -5.09
CA GLY A 491 10.83 11.98 -4.84
C GLY A 491 11.46 12.10 -3.44
N ILE A 492 11.16 11.21 -2.50
CA ILE A 492 11.65 11.30 -1.12
C ILE A 492 13.09 10.78 -1.03
N GLN A 493 14.01 11.68 -0.66
CA GLN A 493 15.40 11.34 -0.38
C GLN A 493 15.52 10.33 0.76
N ARG A 494 16.34 9.29 0.55
CA ARG A 494 16.62 8.27 1.56
C ARG A 494 18.09 7.92 1.60
N LYS A 495 18.60 7.70 2.81
CA LYS A 495 19.94 7.14 3.04
C LYS A 495 19.98 5.67 2.60
N ARG A 496 20.89 5.32 1.69
CA ARG A 496 21.07 3.95 1.17
C ARG A 496 22.17 3.20 1.93
N LYS A 497 22.31 1.89 1.67
CA LYS A 497 23.26 0.98 2.35
C LYS A 497 24.73 1.42 2.29
N GLN A 498 25.11 2.24 1.32
CA GLN A 498 26.46 2.82 1.18
C GLN A 498 26.60 4.21 1.83
N GLY A 499 25.58 4.71 2.54
CA GLY A 499 25.60 5.98 3.26
C GLY A 499 25.12 7.21 2.48
N TYR A 500 24.97 7.10 1.16
CA TYR A 500 24.52 8.19 0.28
C TYR A 500 23.02 8.47 0.37
N PHE A 501 22.63 9.72 0.10
CA PHE A 501 21.24 10.14 -0.07
C PHE A 501 20.90 10.31 -1.56
N GLU A 502 19.82 9.68 -2.00
CA GLU A 502 19.30 9.79 -3.37
C GLU A 502 17.78 9.89 -3.35
N SER A 503 17.22 10.70 -4.25
CA SER A 503 15.81 10.67 -4.64
C SER A 503 15.65 9.99 -6.00
N TYR A 504 14.64 9.13 -6.12
CA TYR A 504 14.18 8.53 -7.36
C TYR A 504 12.72 8.92 -7.58
N GLY A 505 12.22 8.85 -8.80
CA GLY A 505 10.89 9.36 -9.15
C GLY A 505 10.88 10.88 -9.31
N ASN A 506 11.94 11.44 -9.87
CA ASN A 506 12.05 12.88 -10.13
C ASN A 506 11.46 13.21 -11.52
N VAL A 507 10.52 14.14 -11.62
CA VAL A 507 9.81 14.40 -12.88
C VAL A 507 10.67 15.05 -13.97
N TRP A 508 11.72 15.79 -13.61
CA TRP A 508 12.67 16.35 -14.58
C TRP A 508 13.47 15.27 -15.33
N ASP A 509 13.62 14.07 -14.75
CA ASP A 509 14.30 12.94 -15.39
C ASP A 509 13.43 12.29 -16.50
N VAL A 510 12.14 12.65 -16.65
CA VAL A 510 11.23 12.02 -17.65
C VAL A 510 11.71 12.23 -19.08
N ILE A 511 12.01 13.48 -19.48
CA ILE A 511 12.46 13.79 -20.85
C ILE A 511 13.81 13.13 -21.12
N VAL A 512 14.69 13.07 -20.11
CA VAL A 512 15.97 12.35 -20.19
C VAL A 512 15.74 10.85 -20.35
N GLY A 513 14.71 10.29 -19.72
CA GLY A 513 14.24 8.91 -19.90
C GLY A 513 13.75 8.62 -21.31
N TYR A 514 12.99 9.52 -21.94
CA TYR A 514 12.59 9.37 -23.35
C TYR A 514 13.80 9.37 -24.28
N GLU A 515 14.71 10.35 -24.15
CA GLU A 515 15.91 10.45 -24.99
C GLU A 515 16.85 9.24 -24.81
N PHE A 516 17.06 8.80 -23.57
CA PHE A 516 17.82 7.58 -23.27
C PHE A 516 17.23 6.35 -23.98
N LEU A 517 15.93 6.10 -23.81
CA LEU A 517 15.28 4.92 -24.39
C LEU A 517 15.17 4.99 -25.91
N LEU A 518 14.99 6.17 -26.50
CA LEU A 518 15.06 6.37 -27.96
C LEU A 518 16.47 6.05 -28.48
N ALA A 519 17.52 6.53 -27.81
CA ALA A 519 18.90 6.25 -28.18
C ALA A 519 19.25 4.75 -28.07
N GLU A 520 18.78 4.06 -27.02
CA GLU A 520 18.94 2.62 -26.86
C GLU A 520 18.19 1.82 -27.94
N LEU A 521 16.98 2.24 -28.31
CA LEU A 521 16.26 1.64 -29.44
C LEU A 521 16.95 1.91 -30.78
N GLU A 522 17.54 3.07 -31.02
CA GLU A 522 18.34 3.33 -32.23
C GLU A 522 19.61 2.47 -32.29
N LYS A 523 20.32 2.28 -31.17
CA LYS A 523 21.42 1.29 -31.08
C LYS A 523 20.92 -0.11 -31.42
N ALA A 524 19.77 -0.52 -30.88
CA ALA A 524 19.16 -1.80 -31.19
C ALA A 524 18.78 -1.92 -32.68
N LYS A 525 18.26 -0.86 -33.32
CA LYS A 525 18.01 -0.82 -34.78
C LYS A 525 19.30 -0.98 -35.59
N ALA A 526 20.38 -0.30 -35.21
CA ALA A 526 21.67 -0.41 -35.90
C ALA A 526 22.25 -1.84 -35.85
N MET A 527 21.98 -2.57 -34.76
CA MET A 527 22.43 -3.96 -34.55
C MET A 527 21.44 -5.02 -35.07
N VAL A 528 20.35 -4.66 -35.76
CA VAL A 528 19.27 -5.58 -36.20
C VAL A 528 19.77 -6.85 -36.89
N ASN A 529 20.81 -6.75 -37.72
CA ASN A 529 21.36 -7.88 -38.49
C ASN A 529 22.11 -8.90 -37.61
N GLN A 530 22.40 -8.57 -36.35
CA GLN A 530 23.07 -9.44 -35.39
C GLN A 530 22.08 -10.27 -34.56
N TYR A 531 20.79 -9.91 -34.55
CA TYR A 531 19.77 -10.67 -33.84
C TYR A 531 19.39 -11.97 -34.59
N PRO A 532 18.92 -13.02 -33.87
CA PRO A 532 18.59 -14.31 -34.47
C PRO A 532 17.42 -14.29 -35.46
N GLU A 533 16.54 -13.28 -35.38
CA GLU A 533 15.42 -13.08 -36.33
C GLU A 533 15.35 -11.61 -36.78
N PRO A 534 16.25 -11.14 -37.68
CA PRO A 534 16.43 -9.72 -37.97
C PRO A 534 15.16 -8.98 -38.38
N GLU A 535 14.33 -9.55 -39.28
CA GLU A 535 13.10 -8.89 -39.73
C GLU A 535 12.04 -8.80 -38.63
N HIS A 536 11.95 -9.77 -37.71
CA HIS A 536 11.03 -9.70 -36.57
C HIS A 536 11.48 -8.63 -35.57
N PHE A 537 12.76 -8.63 -35.18
CA PHE A 537 13.32 -7.59 -34.31
C PHE A 537 13.20 -6.20 -34.93
N LYS A 538 13.50 -6.05 -36.23
CA LYS A 538 13.34 -4.79 -36.97
C LYS A 538 11.91 -4.27 -36.93
N VAL A 539 10.90 -5.12 -37.11
CA VAL A 539 9.49 -4.70 -37.00
C VAL A 539 9.17 -4.29 -35.57
N ASN A 540 9.48 -5.13 -34.58
CA ASN A 540 9.08 -4.90 -33.19
C ASN A 540 9.81 -3.73 -32.52
N ILE A 541 11.12 -3.56 -32.75
CA ILE A 541 11.89 -2.41 -32.27
C ILE A 541 11.33 -1.11 -32.89
N ASN A 542 10.95 -1.11 -34.18
CA ASN A 542 10.32 0.06 -34.80
C ASN A 542 8.90 0.33 -34.27
N LEU A 543 8.12 -0.70 -33.91
CA LEU A 543 6.83 -0.51 -33.25
C LEU A 543 6.99 0.08 -31.85
N GLY A 544 7.93 -0.43 -31.05
CA GLY A 544 8.30 0.14 -29.75
C GLY A 544 8.76 1.59 -29.86
N TRP A 545 9.71 1.87 -30.78
CA TRP A 545 10.21 3.22 -31.04
C TRP A 545 9.09 4.18 -31.45
N LYS A 546 8.22 3.76 -32.39
CA LYS A 546 7.08 4.59 -32.81
C LYS A 546 6.11 4.85 -31.66
N LYS A 547 5.90 3.88 -30.78
CA LYS A 547 5.02 4.03 -29.60
C LYS A 547 5.65 4.97 -28.56
N LEU A 548 6.96 4.91 -28.37
CA LEU A 548 7.70 5.81 -27.48
C LEU A 548 7.68 7.26 -28.02
N ASP A 549 7.95 7.44 -29.31
CA ASP A 549 7.84 8.73 -30.00
C ASP A 549 6.40 9.30 -29.96
N GLU A 550 5.37 8.47 -30.15
CA GLU A 550 3.95 8.89 -30.04
C GLU A 550 3.64 9.54 -28.69
N TYR A 551 4.17 9.02 -27.58
CA TYR A 551 4.00 9.63 -26.27
C TYR A 551 4.97 10.76 -26.00
N TYR A 552 6.16 10.77 -26.63
CA TYR A 552 7.07 11.90 -26.52
C TYR A 552 6.47 13.17 -27.14
N ASN A 553 5.80 13.02 -28.29
CA ASN A 553 5.02 14.08 -28.94
C ASN A 553 3.83 14.59 -28.11
N LYS A 554 3.47 13.95 -26.99
CA LYS A 554 2.36 14.36 -26.09
C LYS A 554 2.84 15.04 -24.81
N LEU A 555 4.16 15.19 -24.59
CA LEU A 555 4.67 15.89 -23.40
C LEU A 555 4.40 17.40 -23.44
N ASP A 556 3.91 17.94 -24.56
CA ASP A 556 3.47 19.33 -24.71
C ASP A 556 2.00 19.58 -24.34
N GLU A 557 1.22 18.53 -24.02
CA GLU A 557 -0.17 18.66 -23.55
C GLU A 557 -0.25 19.27 -22.13
N THR A 558 0.87 19.25 -21.38
CA THR A 558 0.97 19.75 -20.02
C THR A 558 2.35 20.41 -19.78
N PRO A 559 2.46 21.52 -19.02
CA PRO A 559 3.75 22.15 -18.74
C PRO A 559 4.68 21.34 -17.84
N ILE A 560 4.21 20.27 -17.18
CA ILE A 560 4.92 19.51 -16.13
C ILE A 560 6.39 19.22 -16.52
N TYR A 561 6.58 18.63 -17.69
CA TYR A 561 7.88 18.09 -18.12
C TYR A 561 8.84 19.18 -18.59
N TYR A 562 8.34 20.18 -19.31
CA TYR A 562 9.17 21.27 -19.82
C TYR A 562 9.59 22.21 -18.69
N THR A 563 8.67 22.59 -17.79
CA THR A 563 8.98 23.48 -16.68
C THR A 563 9.95 22.83 -15.67
N SER A 564 9.71 21.58 -15.29
CA SER A 564 10.58 20.90 -14.30
C SER A 564 12.03 20.75 -14.79
N LEU A 565 12.24 20.43 -16.08
CA LEU A 565 13.58 20.31 -16.65
C LEU A 565 14.22 21.66 -17.01
N ALA A 566 13.46 22.62 -17.54
CA ALA A 566 13.98 23.96 -17.87
C ALA A 566 14.40 24.77 -16.62
N LEU A 567 13.79 24.48 -15.47
CA LEU A 567 14.19 25.04 -14.17
C LEU A 567 15.26 24.19 -13.44
N HIS A 568 15.74 23.08 -14.02
CA HIS A 568 16.85 22.33 -13.45
C HIS A 568 18.19 23.01 -13.81
N PRO A 569 19.00 23.49 -12.84
CA PRO A 569 20.16 24.34 -13.09
C PRO A 569 21.25 23.68 -13.94
N ALA A 570 21.40 22.36 -13.87
CA ALA A 570 22.36 21.60 -14.68
C ALA A 570 21.92 21.31 -16.14
N TYR A 571 20.65 21.55 -16.48
CA TYR A 571 20.08 21.25 -17.80
C TYR A 571 19.60 22.52 -18.51
N ARG A 572 18.79 23.37 -17.86
CA ARG A 572 18.27 24.65 -18.39
C ARG A 572 17.75 24.50 -19.84
N TRP A 573 17.80 25.56 -20.66
CA TRP A 573 17.41 25.49 -22.08
C TRP A 573 18.44 24.82 -23.00
N GLY A 574 19.73 24.87 -22.65
CA GLY A 574 20.79 24.32 -23.50
C GLY A 574 20.73 22.79 -23.67
N TYR A 575 20.14 22.06 -22.70
CA TYR A 575 19.86 20.64 -22.87
C TYR A 575 18.86 20.40 -24.01
N PHE A 576 17.72 21.10 -24.00
CA PHE A 576 16.72 21.04 -25.07
C PHE A 576 17.30 21.43 -26.42
N GLU A 577 18.11 22.49 -26.47
CA GLU A 577 18.77 22.95 -27.70
C GLU A 577 19.75 21.91 -28.28
N THR A 578 20.35 21.09 -27.41
CA THR A 578 21.22 19.97 -27.80
C THR A 578 20.41 18.77 -28.31
N VAL A 579 19.49 18.24 -27.48
CA VAL A 579 18.78 16.97 -27.80
C VAL A 579 17.69 17.16 -28.86
N TRP A 580 17.03 18.32 -28.92
CA TRP A 580 16.04 18.66 -29.94
C TRP A 580 16.63 19.39 -31.15
N SER A 581 17.93 19.27 -31.40
CA SER A 581 18.56 19.73 -32.63
C SER A 581 17.90 19.15 -33.90
N GLY A 582 17.37 17.92 -33.83
CA GLY A 582 16.55 17.31 -34.88
C GLY A 582 15.06 17.73 -34.88
N ARG A 583 14.60 18.52 -33.90
CA ARG A 583 13.20 18.96 -33.73
C ARG A 583 13.12 20.46 -33.33
N PRO A 584 13.72 21.39 -34.10
CA PRO A 584 13.89 22.78 -33.68
C PRO A 584 12.57 23.52 -33.39
N ALA A 585 11.45 23.09 -34.01
CA ALA A 585 10.11 23.65 -33.75
C ALA A 585 9.58 23.38 -32.32
N TRP A 586 10.14 22.39 -31.60
CA TRP A 586 9.74 22.09 -30.22
C TRP A 586 10.30 23.11 -29.22
N ILE A 587 11.48 23.67 -29.48
CA ILE A 587 12.16 24.57 -28.53
C ILE A 587 11.36 25.88 -28.30
N PRO A 588 10.87 26.60 -29.34
CA PRO A 588 10.00 27.76 -29.13
C PRO A 588 8.70 27.41 -28.41
N LYS A 589 8.07 26.27 -28.74
CA LYS A 589 6.84 25.82 -28.09
C LYS A 589 7.05 25.54 -26.60
N ALA A 590 8.14 24.86 -26.23
CA ALA A 590 8.46 24.61 -24.84
C ALA A 590 8.78 25.91 -24.08
N LYS A 591 9.53 26.84 -24.70
CA LYS A 591 9.81 28.17 -24.11
C LYS A 591 8.52 28.96 -23.86
N ASP A 592 7.60 28.98 -24.82
CA ASP A 592 6.27 29.60 -24.69
C ASP A 592 5.43 28.97 -23.56
N VAL A 593 5.37 27.64 -23.49
CA VAL A 593 4.67 26.92 -22.41
C VAL A 593 5.21 27.27 -21.02
N VAL A 594 6.55 27.28 -20.83
CA VAL A 594 7.16 27.62 -19.54
C VAL A 594 6.96 29.10 -19.19
N GLN A 595 7.11 30.00 -20.17
CA GLN A 595 6.86 31.43 -20.01
C GLN A 595 5.40 31.71 -19.63
N SER A 596 4.45 31.04 -20.30
CA SER A 596 3.01 31.12 -20.04
C SER A 596 2.62 30.68 -18.62
N VAL A 597 3.34 29.71 -18.04
CA VAL A 597 3.16 29.32 -16.63
C VAL A 597 3.69 30.40 -15.69
N TRP A 598 4.88 30.94 -15.97
CA TRP A 598 5.48 32.02 -15.18
C TRP A 598 4.58 33.25 -15.14
N ASP A 599 4.19 33.77 -16.30
CA ASP A 599 3.38 35.00 -16.42
C ASP A 599 1.98 34.85 -15.83
N ARG A 600 1.32 33.67 -15.98
CA ARG A 600 -0.04 33.44 -15.45
C ARG A 600 -0.07 33.11 -13.95
N GLY A 601 0.93 32.40 -13.42
CA GLY A 601 0.84 31.77 -12.10
C GLY A 601 1.78 32.33 -11.02
N TYR A 602 2.98 32.81 -11.40
CA TYR A 602 4.06 33.03 -10.43
C TYR A 602 4.65 34.44 -10.45
N LYS A 603 4.66 35.12 -11.60
CA LYS A 603 5.29 36.44 -11.79
C LYS A 603 4.80 37.52 -10.83
N THR A 604 3.53 37.47 -10.44
CA THR A 604 2.88 38.41 -9.50
C THR A 604 2.53 37.78 -8.15
N LEU A 605 2.96 36.54 -7.89
CA LEU A 605 2.58 35.80 -6.68
C LEU A 605 3.08 36.50 -5.41
N GLU A 606 2.19 36.68 -4.44
CA GLU A 606 2.53 37.19 -3.11
C GLU A 606 3.18 36.07 -2.29
N ILE A 607 4.32 36.37 -1.67
CA ILE A 607 5.12 35.40 -0.91
C ILE A 607 5.41 36.00 0.46
N SER A 608 4.89 35.35 1.51
CA SER A 608 5.35 35.63 2.87
C SER A 608 6.83 35.26 2.98
N THR A 609 7.62 36.16 3.54
CA THR A 609 9.07 36.00 3.75
C THR A 609 9.42 35.57 5.18
N GLU A 610 8.40 35.26 5.98
CA GLU A 610 8.55 34.73 7.34
C GLU A 610 8.83 33.21 7.30
N ASP A 611 10.11 32.85 7.15
CA ASP A 611 10.60 31.49 7.35
C ASP A 611 11.95 31.52 8.09
N ASN A 612 12.11 30.65 9.08
CA ASN A 612 13.28 30.64 9.95
C ASN A 612 14.47 29.97 9.25
N GLY A 613 15.65 30.60 9.35
CA GLY A 613 16.82 30.20 8.56
C GLY A 613 17.45 28.87 8.96
N GLU A 614 16.92 27.75 8.46
CA GLU A 614 17.68 26.49 8.42
C GLU A 614 18.79 26.54 7.35
N PRO A 615 20.00 26.06 7.66
CA PRO A 615 21.11 26.00 6.70
C PRO A 615 20.87 24.93 5.64
N ALA A 616 21.31 25.21 4.40
CA ALA A 616 21.27 24.22 3.33
C ALA A 616 22.06 22.94 3.71
N ALA A 617 21.51 21.78 3.35
CA ALA A 617 22.14 20.49 3.60
C ALA A 617 23.53 20.42 2.95
N LYS A 618 24.44 19.63 3.53
CA LYS A 618 25.80 19.49 2.99
C LYS A 618 25.77 18.62 1.73
N ARG A 619 26.09 19.25 0.58
CA ARG A 619 26.37 18.58 -0.71
C ARG A 619 27.18 17.29 -0.52
N GLN A 620 26.63 16.15 -0.92
CA GLN A 620 27.32 14.85 -0.94
C GLN A 620 27.32 14.25 -2.35
N ARG A 621 28.46 13.64 -2.73
CA ARG A 621 28.60 12.96 -4.03
C ARG A 621 28.00 11.56 -3.95
N THR A 622 27.18 11.22 -4.93
CA THR A 622 26.70 9.84 -5.18
C THR A 622 27.59 9.14 -6.22
N GLN A 623 27.87 7.85 -6.01
CA GLN A 623 28.74 7.06 -6.89
C GLN A 623 28.16 5.67 -7.14
N TYR A 624 26.96 5.63 -7.72
CA TYR A 624 26.37 4.42 -8.28
C TYR A 624 25.94 4.71 -9.73
N TYR A 625 26.35 3.86 -10.67
CA TYR A 625 26.08 4.05 -12.10
C TYR A 625 25.27 2.88 -12.65
N SER A 626 23.95 3.06 -12.74
CA SER A 626 23.19 2.38 -13.79
C SER A 626 23.50 3.04 -15.16
N PRO A 627 23.23 2.37 -16.29
CA PRO A 627 23.30 2.98 -17.61
C PRO A 627 22.54 4.31 -17.71
N PHE A 628 21.36 4.40 -17.08
CA PHE A 628 20.56 5.62 -17.04
C PHE A 628 21.21 6.74 -16.22
N GLU A 629 21.77 6.45 -15.03
CA GLU A 629 22.52 7.45 -14.25
C GLU A 629 23.76 7.96 -14.99
N ARG A 630 24.43 7.08 -15.76
CA ARG A 630 25.57 7.50 -16.59
C ARG A 630 25.12 8.43 -17.72
N TYR A 631 24.02 8.11 -18.39
CA TYR A 631 23.41 8.96 -19.42
C TYR A 631 23.01 10.34 -18.85
N LYS A 632 22.43 10.39 -17.64
CA LYS A 632 22.10 11.66 -16.95
C LYS A 632 23.32 12.53 -16.65
N ASP A 633 24.45 11.93 -16.26
CA ASP A 633 25.71 12.65 -16.03
C ASP A 633 26.35 13.13 -17.35
N GLU A 634 26.32 12.32 -18.41
CA GLU A 634 26.79 12.66 -19.76
C GLU A 634 25.95 13.80 -20.38
N ALA A 635 24.67 13.90 -20.02
CA ALA A 635 23.69 14.87 -20.52
C ALA A 635 23.81 16.30 -19.95
N ARG A 636 24.58 16.54 -18.88
CA ARG A 636 24.66 17.88 -18.25
C ARG A 636 25.62 18.80 -19.01
N ILE A 637 25.24 20.06 -19.19
CA ILE A 637 25.96 20.98 -20.09
C ILE A 637 27.32 21.41 -19.51
N ARG A 638 28.29 21.69 -20.38
CA ARG A 638 29.41 22.59 -20.08
C ARG A 638 28.96 24.06 -20.22
N PRO A 639 29.48 25.02 -19.45
CA PRO A 639 29.04 26.41 -19.52
C PRO A 639 29.11 26.98 -20.94
N CYS A 640 28.04 27.68 -21.36
CA CYS A 640 28.06 28.54 -22.54
C CYS A 640 28.53 29.95 -22.12
N GLU A 641 29.02 30.74 -23.07
CA GLU A 641 29.77 31.97 -22.80
C GLU A 641 28.95 33.06 -22.07
N GLU A 642 29.65 33.85 -21.26
CA GLU A 642 29.06 34.93 -20.45
C GLU A 642 28.41 36.00 -21.34
N MET A 643 27.16 36.35 -21.05
CA MET A 643 26.47 37.49 -21.68
C MET A 643 26.22 38.59 -20.64
N ASP A 644 26.76 39.77 -20.92
CA ASP A 644 26.80 40.92 -20.02
C ASP A 644 25.39 41.49 -19.67
N SER A 645 25.24 42.04 -18.45
CA SER A 645 23.97 42.57 -17.92
C SER A 645 23.75 44.04 -18.29
N ASP A 646 22.52 44.53 -18.49
CA ASP A 646 21.77 45.14 -17.37
C ASP A 646 20.22 45.06 -17.48
N ASN A 647 19.66 44.72 -18.64
CA ASN A 647 18.20 44.79 -18.89
C ASN A 647 17.50 43.43 -18.64
N ALA A 648 17.20 43.07 -17.38
CA ALA A 648 16.39 41.89 -17.04
C ALA A 648 15.10 42.27 -16.28
N GLU A 649 13.96 42.22 -16.98
CA GLU A 649 12.67 42.74 -16.51
C GLU A 649 12.04 41.97 -15.34
N ASP A 650 12.26 40.65 -15.22
CA ASP A 650 11.70 39.82 -14.13
C ASP A 650 12.67 38.75 -13.59
N GLU A 651 12.25 38.04 -12.53
CA GLU A 651 13.06 37.00 -11.88
C GLU A 651 13.46 35.87 -12.85
N TYR A 652 12.55 35.42 -13.71
CA TYR A 652 12.79 34.32 -14.64
C TYR A 652 13.82 34.70 -15.71
N ALA A 653 13.63 35.85 -16.36
CA ALA A 653 14.59 36.38 -17.32
C ALA A 653 15.97 36.65 -16.69
N ARG A 654 16.01 37.03 -15.40
CA ARG A 654 17.25 37.24 -14.64
C ARG A 654 17.94 35.92 -14.29
N TRP A 655 17.22 34.91 -13.82
CA TRP A 655 17.78 33.59 -13.50
C TRP A 655 18.34 32.87 -14.74
N GLN A 656 17.68 32.99 -15.89
CA GLN A 656 18.16 32.40 -17.14
C GLN A 656 19.52 32.97 -17.59
N LYS A 657 19.85 34.21 -17.21
CA LYS A 657 21.16 34.84 -17.45
C LYS A 657 22.19 34.54 -16.35
N ASP A 658 21.73 34.36 -15.11
CA ASP A 658 22.55 34.00 -13.93
C ASP A 658 22.97 32.53 -13.98
N VAL A 659 23.92 32.20 -14.87
CA VAL A 659 24.48 30.86 -15.05
C VAL A 659 25.83 30.78 -14.33
N LEU A 660 25.95 29.93 -13.31
CA LEU A 660 27.22 29.72 -12.62
C LEU A 660 27.93 28.46 -13.13
N PRO A 661 29.28 28.44 -13.24
CA PRO A 661 30.02 27.23 -13.62
C PRO A 661 29.80 26.02 -12.69
N THR A 662 29.29 26.25 -11.47
CA THR A 662 28.91 25.19 -10.52
C THR A 662 27.53 24.58 -10.75
N ASP A 663 26.70 25.16 -11.62
CA ASP A 663 25.32 24.71 -11.80
C ASP A 663 25.24 23.35 -12.48
N ASN A 664 26.21 23.02 -13.34
CA ASN A 664 26.25 21.75 -14.07
C ASN A 664 26.56 20.50 -13.21
N VAL A 665 27.08 20.68 -12.00
CA VAL A 665 27.32 19.59 -11.04
C VAL A 665 26.18 19.43 -10.04
N ILE A 666 25.11 20.24 -10.13
CA ILE A 666 23.95 20.12 -9.25
C ILE A 666 23.17 18.86 -9.63
N ARG A 667 22.99 17.98 -8.63
CA ARG A 667 22.21 16.73 -8.73
C ARG A 667 20.84 16.84 -8.08
N ASP A 668 20.72 17.65 -7.03
CA ASP A 668 19.44 17.95 -6.38
C ASP A 668 19.04 19.40 -6.72
N PRO A 669 18.06 19.60 -7.61
CA PRO A 669 17.56 20.93 -7.92
C PRO A 669 16.68 21.49 -6.79
N LEU A 670 16.08 20.66 -5.93
CA LEU A 670 15.28 21.13 -4.80
C LEU A 670 16.16 21.78 -3.72
N GLU A 671 17.34 21.22 -3.43
CA GLU A 671 18.37 21.85 -2.58
C GLU A 671 18.80 23.21 -3.17
N TYR A 672 19.03 23.27 -4.48
CA TYR A 672 19.39 24.52 -5.16
C TYR A 672 18.29 25.58 -5.05
N TRP A 673 17.04 25.25 -5.39
CA TRP A 673 15.95 26.21 -5.33
C TRP A 673 15.61 26.64 -3.89
N HIS A 674 15.80 25.75 -2.92
CA HIS A 674 15.74 26.12 -1.51
C HIS A 674 16.83 27.12 -1.12
N ALA A 675 18.07 26.95 -1.60
CA ALA A 675 19.15 27.91 -1.36
C ALA A 675 18.93 29.25 -2.08
N GLN A 676 18.35 29.23 -3.30
CA GLN A 676 18.08 30.42 -4.10
C GLN A 676 16.80 31.18 -3.69
N ARG A 677 16.00 30.67 -2.74
CA ARG A 677 14.67 31.21 -2.40
C ARG A 677 14.64 32.68 -2.00
N PHE A 678 15.72 33.21 -1.41
CA PHE A 678 15.83 34.62 -1.06
C PHE A 678 16.24 35.53 -2.23
N LYS A 679 16.89 34.98 -3.27
CA LYS A 679 17.30 35.70 -4.48
C LYS A 679 16.19 35.70 -5.56
N TYR A 680 15.45 34.59 -5.63
CA TYR A 680 14.37 34.36 -6.59
C TYR A 680 13.14 33.73 -5.90
N PRO A 681 12.41 34.49 -5.06
CA PRO A 681 11.32 33.94 -4.25
C PRO A 681 10.18 33.36 -5.10
N ARG A 682 9.76 34.05 -6.16
CA ARG A 682 8.66 33.59 -7.02
C ARG A 682 9.08 32.44 -7.92
N LEU A 683 10.29 32.52 -8.47
CA LEU A 683 10.78 31.47 -9.35
C LEU A 683 11.15 30.18 -8.59
N SER A 684 11.68 30.29 -7.38
CA SER A 684 11.94 29.12 -6.52
C SER A 684 10.63 28.41 -6.14
N ARG A 685 9.56 29.16 -5.85
CA ARG A 685 8.21 28.61 -5.67
C ARG A 685 7.76 27.82 -6.90
N MET A 686 7.81 28.43 -8.09
CA MET A 686 7.48 27.77 -9.36
C MET A 686 8.30 26.48 -9.59
N ALA A 687 9.63 26.55 -9.42
CA ALA A 687 10.48 25.39 -9.63
C ALA A 687 10.14 24.25 -8.68
N VAL A 688 9.95 24.56 -7.39
CA VAL A 688 9.59 23.60 -6.35
C VAL A 688 8.23 22.94 -6.60
N ASP A 689 7.23 23.73 -6.99
CA ASP A 689 5.88 23.24 -7.31
C ASP A 689 5.87 22.32 -8.53
N PHE A 690 6.77 22.51 -9.51
CA PHE A 690 6.90 21.60 -10.63
C PHE A 690 7.78 20.37 -10.34
N MET A 691 8.81 20.53 -9.49
CA MET A 691 9.73 19.45 -9.12
C MET A 691 9.13 18.46 -8.12
N THR A 692 8.05 18.82 -7.44
CA THR A 692 7.34 17.93 -6.49
C THR A 692 6.34 16.99 -7.21
N VAL A 693 5.97 17.29 -8.47
CA VAL A 693 5.12 16.43 -9.30
C VAL A 693 5.79 15.07 -9.52
N GLN A 694 5.01 14.00 -9.50
CA GLN A 694 5.51 12.65 -9.70
C GLN A 694 5.51 12.27 -11.18
N PRO A 695 6.51 11.52 -11.69
CA PRO A 695 6.50 10.99 -13.05
C PRO A 695 5.61 9.75 -13.23
N MET A 696 5.21 9.09 -12.13
CA MET A 696 4.47 7.83 -12.14
C MET A 696 3.43 7.77 -11.02
N SER A 697 2.27 7.17 -11.30
CA SER A 697 1.21 6.83 -10.33
C SER A 697 1.57 5.62 -9.44
N ALA A 698 2.87 5.31 -9.29
CA ALA A 698 3.38 4.10 -8.65
C ALA A 698 2.99 3.98 -7.17
N GLU A 699 2.66 5.08 -6.50
CA GLU A 699 2.19 5.04 -5.11
C GLU A 699 0.83 4.36 -4.97
N CYS A 700 -0.07 4.52 -5.96
CA CYS A 700 -1.33 3.79 -5.99
C CYS A 700 -1.09 2.28 -6.14
N GLU A 701 -0.12 1.88 -6.96
CA GLU A 701 0.28 0.46 -7.07
C GLU A 701 0.85 -0.11 -5.75
N ARG A 702 1.67 0.67 -5.04
CA ARG A 702 2.18 0.29 -3.70
C ARG A 702 1.04 0.14 -2.69
N LEU A 703 0.09 1.08 -2.70
CA LEU A 703 -1.14 1.02 -1.92
C LEU A 703 -1.93 -0.26 -2.22
N PHE A 704 -2.14 -0.63 -3.49
CA PHE A 704 -2.86 -1.85 -3.85
C PHE A 704 -2.10 -3.13 -3.49
N SER A 705 -0.76 -3.12 -3.56
CA SER A 705 0.08 -4.20 -3.04
C SER A 705 -0.10 -4.37 -1.52
N ALA A 706 -0.07 -3.28 -0.76
CA ALA A 706 -0.31 -3.29 0.68
C ALA A 706 -1.74 -3.74 1.03
N ALA A 707 -2.77 -3.21 0.37
CA ALA A 707 -4.16 -3.63 0.51
C ALA A 707 -4.37 -5.11 0.11
N GLY A 708 -3.64 -5.60 -0.89
CA GLY A 708 -3.63 -7.01 -1.29
C GLY A 708 -3.06 -7.96 -0.23
N ARG A 709 -2.20 -7.47 0.67
CA ARG A 709 -1.75 -8.20 1.88
C ARG A 709 -2.79 -8.14 3.00
N MET A 710 -3.57 -7.07 3.09
CA MET A 710 -4.71 -6.96 4.01
C MET A 710 -5.85 -7.92 3.63
N VAL A 711 -6.19 -7.99 2.34
CA VAL A 711 -7.28 -8.81 1.78
C VAL A 711 -6.76 -10.18 1.33
N THR A 712 -6.62 -11.10 2.29
CA THR A 712 -6.23 -12.50 2.03
C THR A 712 -7.46 -13.40 1.89
N PRO A 713 -7.33 -14.63 1.35
CA PRO A 713 -8.42 -15.60 1.32
C PRO A 713 -9.02 -15.94 2.69
N LEU A 714 -8.23 -15.81 3.77
CA LEU A 714 -8.66 -16.00 5.16
C LEU A 714 -9.29 -14.73 5.78
N ARG A 715 -9.21 -13.59 5.09
CA ARG A 715 -9.70 -12.28 5.52
C ARG A 715 -10.42 -11.57 4.36
N ASN A 716 -11.30 -12.31 3.69
CA ASN A 716 -12.04 -11.85 2.51
C ASN A 716 -13.36 -11.11 2.82
N GLN A 717 -13.83 -11.15 4.07
CA GLN A 717 -15.06 -10.47 4.54
C GLN A 717 -14.82 -9.04 5.05
N LEU A 718 -13.74 -8.38 4.62
CA LEU A 718 -13.53 -6.95 4.93
C LEU A 718 -14.41 -6.09 4.04
N GLU A 719 -15.13 -5.15 4.64
CA GLU A 719 -15.80 -4.07 3.93
C GLU A 719 -14.77 -3.12 3.29
N ALA A 720 -15.10 -2.55 2.13
CA ALA A 720 -14.26 -1.55 1.46
C ALA A 720 -13.89 -0.37 2.37
N SER A 721 -14.84 0.17 3.14
CA SER A 721 -14.62 1.24 4.12
C SER A 721 -13.56 0.86 5.17
N THR A 722 -13.54 -0.40 5.61
CA THR A 722 -12.57 -0.90 6.58
C THR A 722 -11.18 -1.02 5.95
N ILE A 723 -11.10 -1.41 4.67
CA ILE A 723 -9.84 -1.43 3.90
C ILE A 723 -9.32 0.00 3.73
N ALA A 724 -10.17 0.93 3.32
CA ALA A 724 -9.84 2.33 3.08
C ALA A 724 -9.28 3.02 4.32
N ILE A 725 -10.00 2.99 5.44
CA ILE A 725 -9.58 3.59 6.70
C ILE A 725 -8.23 3.03 7.15
N CYS A 726 -8.00 1.72 7.02
CA CYS A 726 -6.72 1.13 7.42
C CYS A 726 -5.56 1.54 6.50
N GLN A 727 -5.74 1.61 5.18
CA GLN A 727 -4.66 2.05 4.30
C GLN A 727 -4.35 3.54 4.45
N VAL A 728 -5.36 4.38 4.65
CA VAL A 728 -5.19 5.82 4.92
C VAL A 728 -4.47 6.03 6.26
N LEU A 729 -4.96 5.42 7.35
CA LEU A 729 -4.30 5.52 8.67
C LEU A 729 -2.88 4.95 8.66
N ARG A 730 -2.63 3.83 7.95
CA ARG A 730 -1.28 3.30 7.71
C ARG A 730 -0.39 4.34 7.02
N SER A 731 -0.90 5.05 6.02
CA SER A 731 -0.13 6.10 5.35
C SER A 731 0.25 7.24 6.29
N TRP A 732 -0.64 7.64 7.20
CA TRP A 732 -0.40 8.73 8.13
C TRP A 732 0.60 8.35 9.23
N LEU A 733 0.50 7.11 9.74
CA LEU A 733 1.49 6.53 10.66
C LEU A 733 2.88 6.47 10.01
N GLN A 734 2.98 5.95 8.78
CA GLN A 734 4.26 5.82 8.07
C GLN A 734 4.91 7.16 7.68
N ALA A 735 4.11 8.24 7.65
CA ALA A 735 4.54 9.62 7.43
C ALA A 735 4.90 10.38 8.73
N GLY A 736 4.74 9.77 9.92
CA GLY A 736 5.01 10.39 11.22
C GLY A 736 4.00 11.46 11.63
N ILE A 737 2.85 11.58 10.96
CA ILE A 737 1.83 12.61 11.29
C ILE A 737 1.05 12.22 12.56
N VAL A 738 0.90 10.92 12.81
CA VAL A 738 0.00 10.36 13.82
C VAL A 738 0.74 9.82 15.06
N GLU A 739 2.04 10.14 15.19
CA GLU A 739 2.81 9.78 16.38
C GLU A 739 2.37 10.62 17.59
N GLU A 740 1.72 9.97 18.56
CA GLU A 740 1.41 10.55 19.88
C GLU A 740 2.45 10.10 20.91
N VAL A 741 3.21 11.05 21.45
CA VAL A 741 4.14 10.84 22.57
C VAL A 741 3.39 10.19 23.74
N ASP A 742 3.98 9.15 24.33
CA ASP A 742 3.41 8.50 25.52
C ASP A 742 3.34 9.51 26.68
N PRO A 743 2.16 9.77 27.28
CA PRO A 743 2.03 10.64 28.44
C PRO A 743 2.97 10.27 29.60
N MET A 744 3.37 9.01 29.73
CA MET A 744 4.31 8.53 30.76
C MET A 744 5.76 8.98 30.55
N LEU A 745 6.09 9.48 29.36
CA LEU A 745 7.37 10.11 29.06
C LEU A 745 7.37 11.62 29.35
N LEU A 746 6.20 12.25 29.43
CA LEU A 746 6.04 13.66 29.78
C LEU A 746 6.13 13.90 31.29
N ASP A 747 5.59 12.97 32.09
CA ASP A 747 5.53 13.00 33.57
C ASP A 747 6.91 12.93 34.30
N LYS A 748 8.05 13.05 33.59
CA LYS A 748 9.41 12.84 34.14
C LYS A 748 10.30 14.09 34.24
N VAL A 749 9.79 15.27 33.90
CA VAL A 749 10.59 16.52 33.93
C VAL A 749 10.47 17.25 35.28
N ASP A 750 9.37 17.08 36.01
CA ASP A 750 9.16 17.69 37.34
C ASP A 750 9.41 16.67 38.48
N ASP A 751 10.58 16.78 39.14
CA ASP A 751 10.74 16.64 40.61
C ASP A 751 12.22 16.73 41.08
N THR A 752 13.22 16.79 40.18
CA THR A 752 14.63 16.98 40.58
C THR A 752 15.41 17.94 39.68
N MET A 753 15.98 18.96 40.35
CA MET A 753 16.87 20.05 39.88
C MET A 753 16.12 21.35 39.55
N GLY A 754 16.53 22.44 40.21
CA GLY A 754 15.94 23.77 40.02
C GLY A 754 16.64 24.57 38.92
N GLU A 755 15.93 25.59 38.44
CA GLU A 755 16.42 26.71 37.62
C GLU A 755 17.45 26.35 36.53
N ASP A 756 16.99 25.66 35.47
CA ASP A 756 17.39 25.99 34.10
C ASP A 756 16.32 25.48 33.10
N SER A 757 15.94 26.31 32.13
CA SER A 757 14.84 26.03 31.21
C SER A 757 15.24 25.06 30.09
N VAL A 758 14.73 23.82 30.13
CA VAL A 758 14.89 22.84 29.04
C VAL A 758 13.65 22.85 28.15
N GLU A 759 13.81 23.20 26.87
CA GLU A 759 12.71 23.27 25.90
C GLU A 759 12.10 21.89 25.59
N GLU A 760 10.76 21.83 25.44
CA GLU A 760 9.98 20.64 25.04
C GLU A 760 10.44 19.97 23.73
N LYS A 761 11.24 20.67 22.90
CA LYS A 761 11.77 20.13 21.64
C LYS A 761 12.61 18.87 21.84
N SER A 762 13.40 18.80 22.91
CA SER A 762 14.48 17.81 23.07
C SER A 762 14.00 16.35 23.00
N VAL A 763 12.87 16.01 23.62
CA VAL A 763 12.34 14.62 23.61
C VAL A 763 11.76 14.27 22.22
N SER A 764 11.16 15.24 21.54
CA SER A 764 10.60 15.07 20.20
C SER A 764 11.68 14.91 19.13
N GLU A 765 12.85 15.54 19.31
CA GLU A 765 14.02 15.36 18.44
C GLU A 765 14.68 14.00 18.69
N TRP A 766 14.85 13.60 19.96
CA TRP A 766 15.43 12.31 20.31
C TRP A 766 14.61 11.11 19.78
N LEU A 767 13.28 11.21 19.75
CA LEU A 767 12.41 10.22 19.13
C LEU A 767 12.52 10.19 17.59
N ARG A 768 12.77 11.33 16.92
CA ARG A 768 13.02 11.38 15.46
C ARG A 768 14.38 10.80 15.08
N ASP A 769 15.39 10.94 15.95
CA ASP A 769 16.75 10.47 15.71
C ASP A 769 16.96 8.97 16.01
N LEU A 770 15.97 8.29 16.59
CA LEU A 770 15.97 6.83 16.68
C LEU A 770 15.97 6.20 15.27
N PRO A 771 16.96 5.38 14.91
CA PRO A 771 16.97 4.71 13.61
C PRO A 771 15.75 3.80 13.49
N MET A 772 14.79 4.16 12.63
CA MET A 772 13.58 3.36 12.36
C MET A 772 13.94 2.11 11.52
N GLN A 773 14.69 1.20 12.13
CA GLN A 773 15.42 0.09 11.52
C GLN A 773 14.53 -1.12 11.11
N MET A 774 13.23 -0.89 10.89
CA MET A 774 12.28 -1.90 10.39
C MET A 774 11.83 -1.63 8.93
N ARG A 775 12.63 -0.89 8.15
CA ARG A 775 12.39 -0.65 6.71
C ARG A 775 13.49 -1.23 5.81
N GLU A 776 13.59 -2.56 5.74
CA GLU A 776 14.35 -3.26 4.68
C GLU A 776 13.57 -4.32 3.87
N GLU A 777 12.42 -4.83 4.32
CA GLU A 777 11.79 -6.02 3.68
C GLU A 777 10.83 -5.74 2.50
N GLU A 778 10.44 -4.50 2.20
CA GLU A 778 9.56 -4.22 1.04
C GLU A 778 10.27 -4.24 -0.34
N THR A 779 11.58 -4.53 -0.39
CA THR A 779 12.34 -4.72 -1.64
C THR A 779 12.47 -6.19 -2.09
N GLY A 780 11.72 -7.11 -1.48
CA GLY A 780 11.76 -8.56 -1.73
C GLY A 780 11.15 -9.04 -3.06
N TRP A 781 11.57 -8.50 -4.19
CA TRP A 781 11.39 -9.11 -5.53
C TRP A 781 12.68 -9.03 -6.35
N GLU A 782 13.64 -9.90 -6.01
CA GLU A 782 14.83 -10.28 -6.80
C GLU A 782 14.76 -11.76 -7.25
#